data_AF-A0A7W7FS14-F1
#
_entry.id   AF-A0A7W7FS14-F1
#
_cell.length_a   1.000
_cell.length_b   1.000
_cell.length_c   1.000
_cell.angle_alpha   90.00
_cell.angle_beta   90.00
_cell.angle_gamma   90.00
#
_symmetry.space_group_name_H-M   'P 1'
#
loop_
_entity.id
_entity.type
_entity.pdbx_description
1 polymer ?
#
loop_
_entity_poly.entity_id
_entity_poly.type
_entity_poly.pdbx_seq_one_letter_code
_entity_poly.pdbx_strand_id
1 'polypeptide(L)'
;MTAPELPGLSQVVCRGDLRLRTDAGLRRINPTLFDKELLTAVDAAAADRRPIALVLPLPAADTPIVLGAASLSAEIVRSWSVAVSATVVSARLSQRTLYDRLYVRDSSLVSVIPRARITADGDIVPVGEPYPGSGGGRMILTGDPQRVPDFGGSLVIDGTGGRPIDLSRLLRSRPELVYITDNPFDEALAKVRDAGGVVWAFDPPTMARLATSLPGQTHDGKHAVAASPELLAAAGTANRQVLVPACDAPLDEAMRVAWNALRSLTAEDNENVATAAALGWAWSTFHSFALSATSPDQHDRHVPRSPYMTRLADSPAHARAIARNRTGATRKAWLALTDSFDHLLCSAADAPKLPLVQRWLVDLTETDCSGLLVTRNRAATQALVDALEEHTGTPFRWHTRVRVVSLREVLYGRVTNLPVDSMLLTGPVPRSFASMVAAPGARQVVIATAGVWEASRAARQARQTLQALTALRQETTAISAPKLRVPLDKHVDAPEQVLIWRDQSPVEPAIEDGSPWEPFTFDIQTMLTQARGWATDNADLIPPGRDTDVGPDEQVSALHIIFTGNCGLLLAPNDPVYRSIGTETRRVAAKALVPGDVVALVDTTARRDLFNSVINVLASINPEYHLLTFFEKLWHIRVDAARDLGLTYQEVLSRMQSGLNPTQLTTEQTIRNWFKHNTVPLRAADVHRFAVAVGDSELAHNSSAIGDAFTYLRTIHQAVGRWLSAQINGVRLKTNDALVDPQLRVHVADLLDAVTLHQVADVAGDLVMAPAATLGVLSSSETIVAILAEADGRSATTMPSSNTKTTPSLRS
;
A
#
# COMPACT_ATOMS: atom_id res chain seq x y z
N MET A 1 20.31 49.38 -11.58
CA MET A 1 19.48 48.77 -10.52
C MET A 1 18.81 47.56 -11.13
N THR A 2 19.32 46.36 -10.85
CA THR A 2 18.67 45.10 -11.22
C THR A 2 17.35 44.98 -10.43
N ALA A 3 16.27 44.59 -11.11
CA ALA A 3 15.01 44.29 -10.43
C ALA A 3 15.29 43.23 -9.34
N PRO A 4 14.69 43.34 -8.13
CA PRO A 4 14.86 42.33 -7.10
C PRO A 4 14.42 40.97 -7.66
N GLU A 5 15.30 39.97 -7.60
CA GLU A 5 14.95 38.58 -7.94
C GLU A 5 13.71 38.18 -7.14
N LEU A 6 12.65 37.81 -7.84
CA LEU A 6 11.41 37.36 -7.22
C LEU A 6 11.70 36.06 -6.45
N PRO A 7 11.20 35.90 -5.22
CA PRO A 7 11.56 34.77 -4.37
C PRO A 7 11.06 33.43 -4.93
N GLY A 8 11.97 32.46 -5.05
CA GLY A 8 11.66 31.05 -5.30
C GLY A 8 11.27 30.27 -4.04
N LEU A 9 10.98 28.98 -4.20
CA LEU A 9 10.65 28.02 -3.13
C LEU A 9 11.71 28.05 -2.02
N SER A 10 12.99 27.98 -2.43
CA SER A 10 14.14 27.96 -1.52
C SER A 10 14.16 29.20 -0.64
N GLN A 11 13.89 30.39 -1.22
CA GLN A 11 13.86 31.63 -0.46
C GLN A 11 12.68 31.68 0.53
N VAL A 12 11.48 31.26 0.12
CA VAL A 12 10.28 31.26 0.99
C VAL A 12 10.47 30.34 2.19
N VAL A 13 10.97 29.12 1.97
CA VAL A 13 11.18 28.17 3.05
C VAL A 13 12.34 28.61 3.94
N CYS A 14 13.48 29.02 3.38
CA CYS A 14 14.65 29.45 4.17
C CYS A 14 14.41 30.72 4.98
N ARG A 15 13.54 31.64 4.52
CA ARG A 15 13.12 32.82 5.29
C ARG A 15 12.15 32.48 6.43
N GLY A 16 11.61 31.27 6.46
CA GLY A 16 10.63 30.84 7.47
C GLY A 16 9.23 31.41 7.23
N ASP A 17 8.91 31.75 5.97
CA ASP A 17 7.56 32.17 5.58
C ASP A 17 6.60 30.98 5.63
N LEU A 18 7.05 29.74 5.34
CA LEU A 18 6.25 28.53 5.55
C LEU A 18 6.45 27.99 6.97
N ARG A 19 5.35 27.74 7.68
CA ARG A 19 5.31 27.31 9.08
C ARG A 19 4.36 26.13 9.28
N LEU A 20 4.59 25.36 10.34
CA LEU A 20 3.81 24.20 10.73
C LEU A 20 3.19 24.40 12.12
N ARG A 21 1.88 24.16 12.25
CA ARG A 21 1.20 24.13 13.54
C ARG A 21 1.38 22.77 14.20
N THR A 22 1.97 22.77 15.38
CA THR A 22 2.11 21.61 16.27
C THR A 22 1.26 21.81 17.52
N ASP A 23 1.20 20.80 18.39
CA ASP A 23 0.49 20.90 19.68
C ASP A 23 1.10 21.98 20.59
N ALA A 24 2.38 22.29 20.40
CA ALA A 24 3.10 23.35 21.11
C ALA A 24 2.94 24.74 20.47
N GLY A 25 2.19 24.86 19.37
CA GLY A 25 1.93 26.12 18.66
C GLY A 25 2.55 26.18 17.27
N LEU A 26 2.69 27.39 16.74
CA LEU A 26 3.21 27.61 15.38
C LEU A 26 4.74 27.58 15.36
N ARG A 27 5.32 26.67 14.57
CA ARG A 27 6.77 26.49 14.41
C ARG A 27 7.21 26.78 12.99
N ARG A 28 8.41 27.35 12.83
CA ARG A 28 9.03 27.50 11.50
C ARG A 28 9.50 26.15 11.00
N ILE A 29 9.42 25.93 9.70
CA ILE A 29 10.16 24.85 9.06
C ILE A 29 11.63 25.25 9.11
N ASN A 30 12.48 24.35 9.59
CA ASN A 30 13.92 24.57 9.74
C ASN A 30 14.66 23.74 8.68
N PRO A 31 14.86 24.27 7.47
CA PRO A 31 15.51 23.54 6.39
C PRO A 31 16.98 23.23 6.72
N THR A 32 17.39 22.01 6.40
CA THR A 32 18.77 21.53 6.40
C THR A 32 19.52 22.00 5.14
N LEU A 33 20.85 21.79 5.08
CA LEU A 33 21.58 21.98 3.82
C LEU A 33 21.07 21.05 2.72
N PHE A 34 20.59 19.84 3.09
CA PHE A 34 19.92 18.92 2.18
C PHE A 34 18.66 19.54 1.58
N ASP A 35 17.79 20.10 2.43
CA ASP A 35 16.56 20.77 1.98
C ASP A 35 16.88 21.98 1.08
N LYS A 36 17.92 22.74 1.42
CA LYS A 36 18.37 23.87 0.60
C LYS A 36 18.82 23.43 -0.79
N GLU A 37 19.63 22.37 -0.90
CA GLU A 37 20.05 21.82 -2.19
C GLU A 37 18.85 21.35 -3.01
N LEU A 38 17.96 20.57 -2.39
CA LEU A 38 16.73 20.06 -3.00
C LEU A 38 15.86 21.21 -3.53
N LEU A 39 15.54 22.20 -2.70
CA LEU A 39 14.68 23.33 -3.09
C LEU A 39 15.32 24.19 -4.19
N THR A 40 16.64 24.37 -4.16
CA THR A 40 17.38 25.12 -5.17
C THR A 40 17.34 24.42 -6.54
N ALA A 41 17.46 23.09 -6.54
CA ALA A 41 17.32 22.29 -7.76
C ALA A 41 15.91 22.39 -8.37
N VAL A 42 14.87 22.34 -7.52
CA VAL A 42 13.48 22.49 -7.96
C VAL A 42 13.23 23.90 -8.50
N ASP A 43 13.73 24.95 -7.83
CA ASP A 43 13.64 26.33 -8.30
C ASP A 43 14.29 26.51 -9.68
N ALA A 44 15.49 25.97 -9.88
CA ALA A 44 16.20 26.04 -11.15
C ALA A 44 15.48 25.26 -12.27
N ALA A 45 14.96 24.06 -11.97
CA ALA A 45 14.20 23.27 -12.93
C ALA A 45 12.89 23.98 -13.35
N ALA A 46 12.18 24.59 -12.38
CA ALA A 46 10.98 25.37 -12.66
C ALA A 46 11.30 26.61 -13.52
N ALA A 47 12.39 27.32 -13.22
CA ALA A 47 12.83 28.48 -14.00
C ALA A 47 13.19 28.12 -15.46
N ASP A 48 13.81 26.95 -15.66
CA ASP A 48 14.15 26.43 -16.98
C ASP A 48 13.00 25.68 -17.68
N ARG A 49 11.83 25.56 -17.04
CA ARG A 49 10.67 24.77 -17.48
C ARG A 49 11.06 23.34 -17.85
N ARG A 50 11.75 22.66 -16.94
CA ARG A 50 12.22 21.29 -17.13
C ARG A 50 11.64 20.37 -16.06
N PRO A 51 11.22 19.16 -16.45
CA PRO A 51 10.84 18.16 -15.46
C PRO A 51 12.05 17.76 -14.63
N ILE A 52 11.84 17.55 -13.34
CA ILE A 52 12.88 17.08 -12.41
C ILE A 52 12.39 15.84 -11.67
N ALA A 53 13.22 14.81 -11.64
CA ALA A 53 13.03 13.65 -10.77
C ALA A 53 13.95 13.77 -9.55
N LEU A 54 13.38 13.80 -8.35
CA LEU A 54 14.08 13.78 -7.08
C LEU A 54 14.15 12.33 -6.57
N VAL A 55 15.36 11.80 -6.40
CA VAL A 55 15.60 10.50 -5.77
C VAL A 55 16.01 10.72 -4.33
N LEU A 56 15.07 10.50 -3.40
CA LEU A 56 15.23 10.72 -1.97
C LEU A 56 15.25 9.36 -1.26
N PRO A 57 16.41 8.74 -1.00
CA PRO A 57 16.48 7.35 -0.52
C PRO A 57 16.17 7.24 0.98
N LEU A 58 15.16 7.95 1.48
CA LEU A 58 14.78 8.01 2.89
C LEU A 58 13.25 8.13 3.00
N PRO A 59 12.64 7.78 4.15
CA PRO A 59 11.18 7.82 4.33
C PRO A 59 10.66 9.26 4.45
N ALA A 60 10.75 10.04 3.37
CA ALA A 60 10.42 11.46 3.26
C ALA A 60 8.94 11.65 2.89
N ALA A 61 8.04 11.08 3.70
CA ALA A 61 6.63 10.97 3.34
C ALA A 61 5.91 12.31 3.17
N ASP A 62 6.43 13.37 3.79
CA ASP A 62 5.82 14.70 3.84
C ASP A 62 6.36 15.65 2.75
N THR A 63 7.51 15.33 2.13
CA THR A 63 8.15 16.18 1.12
C THR A 63 7.22 16.59 -0.03
N PRO A 64 6.39 15.70 -0.62
CA PRO A 64 5.55 16.08 -1.75
C PRO A 64 4.57 17.22 -1.43
N ILE A 65 3.94 17.17 -0.26
CA ILE A 65 2.97 18.20 0.14
C ILE A 65 3.66 19.49 0.58
N VAL A 66 4.82 19.41 1.23
CA VAL A 66 5.60 20.60 1.60
C VAL A 66 6.10 21.32 0.35
N LEU A 67 6.55 20.59 -0.68
CA LEU A 67 6.92 21.20 -1.97
C LEU A 67 5.73 21.87 -2.66
N GLY A 68 4.57 21.18 -2.74
CA GLY A 68 3.36 21.78 -3.30
C GLY A 68 2.95 23.07 -2.56
N ALA A 69 3.00 23.05 -1.22
CA ALA A 69 2.68 24.22 -0.39
C ALA A 69 3.71 25.36 -0.55
N ALA A 70 5.00 25.03 -0.65
CA ALA A 70 6.05 25.99 -0.93
C ALA A 70 5.84 26.64 -2.32
N SER A 71 5.40 25.88 -3.32
CA SER A 71 5.09 26.40 -4.67
C SER A 71 3.94 27.39 -4.67
N LEU A 72 2.85 27.09 -3.96
CA LEU A 72 1.77 28.05 -3.77
C LEU A 72 2.28 29.32 -3.10
N SER A 73 3.05 29.19 -2.03
CA SER A 73 3.56 30.31 -1.24
C SER A 73 4.49 31.21 -2.07
N ALA A 74 5.40 30.62 -2.85
CA ALA A 74 6.28 31.35 -3.75
C ALA A 74 5.50 32.08 -4.85
N GLU A 75 4.50 31.44 -5.44
CA GLU A 75 3.68 32.06 -6.48
C GLU A 75 2.81 33.20 -5.94
N ILE A 76 2.28 33.08 -4.72
CA ILE A 76 1.53 34.16 -4.05
C ILE A 76 2.44 35.36 -3.82
N VAL A 77 3.65 35.14 -3.29
CA VAL A 77 4.61 36.24 -3.04
C VAL A 77 5.07 36.90 -4.35
N ARG A 78 5.19 36.12 -5.42
CA ARG A 78 5.61 36.59 -6.74
C ARG A 78 4.52 37.40 -7.47
N SER A 79 3.32 36.85 -7.52
CA SER A 79 2.20 37.38 -8.30
C SER A 79 1.35 38.38 -7.50
N TRP A 80 1.53 38.44 -6.18
CA TRP A 80 0.63 39.13 -5.24
C TRP A 80 -0.84 38.69 -5.39
N SER A 81 -1.05 37.48 -5.90
CA SER A 81 -2.36 36.91 -6.17
C SER A 81 -2.52 35.59 -5.43
N VAL A 82 -3.73 35.38 -4.89
CA VAL A 82 -4.14 34.09 -4.29
C VAL A 82 -4.83 33.18 -5.31
N ALA A 83 -4.98 33.61 -6.56
CA ALA A 83 -5.52 32.79 -7.66
C ALA A 83 -4.46 31.81 -8.21
N VAL A 84 -3.84 31.04 -7.32
CA VAL A 84 -2.74 30.11 -7.62
C VAL A 84 -3.18 28.67 -7.42
N SER A 85 -2.63 27.74 -8.20
CA SER A 85 -2.93 26.32 -8.02
C SER A 85 -1.69 25.46 -7.99
N ALA A 86 -1.74 24.39 -7.20
CA ALA A 86 -0.74 23.35 -7.16
C ALA A 86 -1.46 22.00 -7.12
N THR A 87 -0.88 20.98 -7.72
CA THR A 87 -1.40 19.62 -7.69
C THR A 87 -0.36 18.70 -7.05
N VAL A 88 -0.78 17.92 -6.06
CA VAL A 88 0.04 16.87 -5.46
C VAL A 88 -0.65 15.53 -5.71
N VAL A 89 0.06 14.63 -6.39
CA VAL A 89 -0.37 13.25 -6.63
C VAL A 89 0.31 12.35 -5.62
N SER A 90 -0.44 11.80 -4.66
CA SER A 90 0.08 10.84 -3.68
C SER A 90 -1.03 9.95 -3.14
N ALA A 91 -0.71 8.67 -2.94
CA ALA A 91 -1.58 7.73 -2.26
C ALA A 91 -1.61 7.94 -0.72
N ARG A 92 -0.78 8.85 -0.18
CA ARG A 92 -0.61 9.06 1.26
C ARG A 92 -1.64 10.06 1.80
N LEU A 93 -2.64 9.56 2.52
CA LEU A 93 -3.67 10.39 3.16
C LEU A 93 -3.11 11.34 4.24
N SER A 94 -2.00 11.00 4.89
CA SER A 94 -1.35 11.84 5.93
C SER A 94 -0.94 13.21 5.40
N GLN A 95 -0.59 13.31 4.12
CA GLN A 95 -0.24 14.57 3.47
C GLN A 95 -1.41 15.56 3.46
N ARG A 96 -2.65 15.07 3.39
CA ARG A 96 -3.86 15.91 3.42
C ARG A 96 -4.03 16.58 4.78
N THR A 97 -3.80 15.81 5.86
CA THR A 97 -3.81 16.32 7.24
C THR A 97 -2.65 17.28 7.50
N LEU A 98 -1.48 17.03 6.90
CA LEU A 98 -0.33 17.91 7.04
C LEU A 98 -0.60 19.29 6.41
N TYR A 99 -1.23 19.34 5.24
CA TYR A 99 -1.57 20.61 4.59
C TYR A 99 -2.42 21.53 5.48
N ASP A 100 -3.39 20.96 6.21
CA ASP A 100 -4.26 21.72 7.14
C ASP A 100 -3.49 22.30 8.34
N ARG A 101 -2.27 21.81 8.57
CA ARG A 101 -1.37 22.31 9.62
C ARG A 101 -0.36 23.32 9.07
N LEU A 102 -0.30 23.57 7.77
CA LEU A 102 0.63 24.53 7.16
C LEU A 102 0.08 25.96 7.21
N TYR A 103 0.99 26.89 7.43
CA TYR A 103 0.75 28.32 7.54
C TYR A 103 1.75 29.08 6.69
N VAL A 104 1.28 30.16 6.08
CA VAL A 104 2.15 31.17 5.49
C VAL A 104 2.18 32.35 6.44
N ARG A 105 3.34 32.60 7.03
CA ARG A 105 3.57 33.49 8.15
C ARG A 105 2.65 33.12 9.31
N ASP A 106 1.62 33.92 9.58
CA ASP A 106 0.67 33.72 10.67
C ASP A 106 -0.72 33.28 10.18
N SER A 107 -0.90 33.14 8.86
CA SER A 107 -2.18 32.78 8.24
C SER A 107 -2.20 31.31 7.84
N SER A 108 -3.30 30.61 8.15
CA SER A 108 -3.45 29.20 7.77
C SER A 108 -3.53 29.07 6.26
N LEU A 109 -2.71 28.21 5.68
CA LEU A 109 -2.64 28.06 4.23
C LEU A 109 -3.96 27.55 3.66
N VAL A 110 -4.61 26.59 4.32
CA VAL A 110 -5.92 26.06 3.90
C VAL A 110 -7.04 27.11 3.95
N SER A 111 -6.94 28.12 4.82
CA SER A 111 -7.90 29.23 4.84
C SER A 111 -7.73 30.20 3.67
N VAL A 112 -6.53 30.29 3.08
CA VAL A 112 -6.25 31.19 1.95
C VAL A 112 -6.40 30.45 0.62
N ILE A 113 -5.83 29.25 0.55
CA ILE A 113 -5.86 28.34 -0.59
C ILE A 113 -6.52 27.04 -0.13
N PRO A 114 -7.82 26.83 -0.41
CA PRO A 114 -8.49 25.60 0.00
C PRO A 114 -7.91 24.39 -0.72
N ARG A 115 -8.04 23.22 -0.09
CA ARG A 115 -7.84 21.95 -0.79
C ARG A 115 -8.91 21.80 -1.86
N ALA A 116 -8.63 21.05 -2.90
CA ALA A 116 -9.59 20.67 -3.91
C ALA A 116 -9.41 19.21 -4.29
N ARG A 117 -10.53 18.57 -4.64
CA ARG A 117 -10.58 17.20 -5.16
C ARG A 117 -10.94 17.22 -6.64
N ILE A 118 -10.65 16.12 -7.32
CA ILE A 118 -11.05 15.88 -8.71
C ILE A 118 -12.19 14.88 -8.69
N THR A 119 -13.36 15.30 -9.16
CA THR A 119 -14.54 14.43 -9.28
C THR A 119 -14.34 13.38 -10.38
N ALA A 120 -15.22 12.38 -10.43
CA ALA A 120 -15.20 11.36 -11.49
C ALA A 120 -15.36 11.98 -12.90
N ASP A 121 -16.10 13.09 -12.99
CA ASP A 121 -16.33 13.83 -14.24
C ASP A 121 -15.16 14.75 -14.61
N GLY A 122 -14.09 14.79 -13.80
CA GLY A 122 -12.92 15.64 -14.00
C GLY A 122 -13.05 17.05 -13.42
N ASP A 123 -14.21 17.40 -12.85
CA ASP A 123 -14.41 18.70 -12.22
C ASP A 123 -13.57 18.87 -10.95
N ILE A 124 -13.01 20.06 -10.76
CA ILE A 124 -12.22 20.42 -9.59
C ILE A 124 -13.13 21.11 -8.57
N VAL A 125 -13.32 20.49 -7.41
CA VAL A 125 -14.24 20.97 -6.37
C VAL A 125 -13.45 21.30 -5.09
N PRO A 126 -13.56 22.53 -4.55
CA PRO A 126 -12.91 22.88 -3.29
C PRO A 126 -13.51 22.10 -2.12
N VAL A 127 -12.66 21.80 -1.15
CA VAL A 127 -12.99 21.10 0.09
C VAL A 127 -13.00 22.13 1.22
N GLY A 128 -14.15 22.32 1.87
CA GLY A 128 -14.41 23.38 2.86
C GLY A 128 -15.03 24.65 2.25
N GLU A 129 -15.28 25.66 3.09
CA GLU A 129 -15.76 26.98 2.64
C GLU A 129 -14.56 27.83 2.17
N PRO A 130 -14.48 28.16 0.86
CA PRO A 130 -13.39 28.98 0.35
C PRO A 130 -13.49 30.41 0.90
N TYR A 131 -12.35 31.02 1.25
CA TYR A 131 -12.33 32.42 1.67
C TYR A 131 -12.87 33.34 0.56
N PRO A 132 -13.75 34.31 0.88
CA PRO A 132 -14.26 35.25 -0.10
C PRO A 132 -13.11 36.02 -0.76
N GLY A 133 -12.94 35.85 -2.07
CA GLY A 133 -11.89 36.52 -2.84
C GLY A 133 -10.64 35.67 -3.14
N SER A 134 -10.64 34.36 -2.87
CA SER A 134 -9.54 33.45 -3.25
C SER A 134 -9.26 33.37 -4.76
N GLY A 135 -10.10 33.97 -5.61
CA GLY A 135 -9.88 34.07 -7.05
C GLY A 135 -9.79 32.72 -7.79
N GLY A 136 -10.21 31.61 -7.14
CA GLY A 136 -10.14 30.26 -7.69
C GLY A 136 -8.84 29.49 -7.39
N GLY A 137 -8.00 29.99 -6.47
CA GLY A 137 -6.81 29.29 -6.02
C GLY A 137 -7.12 27.97 -5.29
N ARG A 138 -6.28 26.95 -5.48
CA ARG A 138 -6.55 25.58 -4.99
C ARG A 138 -5.32 24.69 -4.86
N MET A 139 -5.26 23.92 -3.78
CA MET A 139 -4.35 22.78 -3.64
C MET A 139 -5.08 21.49 -4.03
N ILE A 140 -4.82 20.97 -5.22
CA ILE A 140 -5.46 19.76 -5.74
C ILE A 140 -4.71 18.55 -5.19
N LEU A 141 -5.40 17.69 -4.44
CA LEU A 141 -4.82 16.46 -3.89
C LEU A 141 -5.52 15.26 -4.53
N THR A 142 -4.76 14.38 -5.19
CA THR A 142 -5.31 13.17 -5.84
C THR A 142 -4.39 11.98 -5.59
N GLY A 143 -4.95 10.78 -5.50
CA GLY A 143 -4.19 9.53 -5.49
C GLY A 143 -3.96 8.93 -6.87
N ASP A 144 -4.46 9.59 -7.93
CA ASP A 144 -4.49 9.07 -9.29
C ASP A 144 -3.95 10.11 -10.30
N PRO A 145 -2.83 9.83 -10.99
CA PRO A 145 -2.23 10.71 -11.99
C PRO A 145 -3.08 10.84 -13.26
N GLN A 146 -3.97 9.88 -13.55
CA GLN A 146 -4.82 9.93 -14.74
C GLN A 146 -5.87 11.02 -14.63
N ARG A 147 -6.35 11.30 -13.42
CA ARG A 147 -7.31 12.37 -13.13
C ARG A 147 -6.68 13.76 -13.18
N VAL A 148 -5.35 13.87 -13.17
CA VAL A 148 -4.67 15.17 -13.14
C VAL A 148 -4.98 15.93 -14.44
N PRO A 149 -5.52 17.16 -14.35
CA PRO A 149 -5.83 17.97 -15.51
C PRO A 149 -4.56 18.39 -16.25
N ASP A 150 -4.65 18.60 -17.55
CA ASP A 150 -3.51 19.07 -18.36
C ASP A 150 -3.17 20.56 -18.13
N PHE A 151 -3.96 21.28 -17.33
CA PHE A 151 -3.78 22.70 -17.02
C PHE A 151 -3.75 22.97 -15.49
N GLY A 152 -3.02 24.00 -15.07
CA GLY A 152 -2.86 24.38 -13.65
C GLY A 152 -1.44 24.85 -13.34
N GLY A 153 -1.16 25.19 -12.08
CA GLY A 153 0.20 25.53 -11.66
C GLY A 153 1.06 24.29 -11.37
N SER A 154 1.96 24.40 -10.41
CA SER A 154 2.99 23.39 -10.09
C SER A 154 2.40 21.99 -9.87
N LEU A 155 3.08 20.96 -10.39
CA LEU A 155 2.67 19.55 -10.26
C LEU A 155 3.77 18.75 -9.56
N VAL A 156 3.43 18.15 -8.42
CA VAL A 156 4.31 17.25 -7.67
C VAL A 156 3.70 15.85 -7.67
N ILE A 157 4.47 14.85 -8.08
CA ILE A 157 4.05 13.45 -8.11
C ILE A 157 4.95 12.64 -7.19
N ASP A 158 4.34 12.05 -6.17
CA ASP A 158 4.94 11.04 -5.32
C ASP A 158 4.92 9.70 -6.06
N GLY A 159 6.05 8.98 -6.10
CA GLY A 159 6.19 7.68 -6.75
C GLY A 159 5.26 6.61 -6.16
N THR A 160 4.70 6.84 -4.97
CA THR A 160 3.63 6.01 -4.41
C THR A 160 2.25 6.26 -5.03
N GLY A 161 2.06 7.39 -5.71
CA GLY A 161 0.80 7.90 -6.20
C GLY A 161 0.50 7.63 -7.67
N GLY A 162 1.43 7.10 -8.48
CA GLY A 162 1.21 6.93 -9.92
C GLY A 162 2.20 5.99 -10.61
N ARG A 163 1.81 5.44 -11.77
CA ARG A 163 2.67 4.51 -12.53
C ARG A 163 3.56 5.26 -13.53
N PRO A 164 4.70 4.70 -13.95
CA PRO A 164 5.58 5.30 -14.96
C PRO A 164 4.88 5.60 -16.31
N ILE A 165 3.88 4.79 -16.69
CA ILE A 165 3.12 5.01 -17.93
C ILE A 165 2.24 6.25 -17.86
N ASP A 166 1.61 6.51 -16.71
CA ASP A 166 0.74 7.67 -16.50
C ASP A 166 1.56 8.97 -16.47
N LEU A 167 2.81 8.89 -16.00
CA LEU A 167 3.76 9.99 -15.99
C LEU A 167 4.09 10.49 -17.41
N SER A 168 4.16 9.60 -18.41
CA SER A 168 4.53 9.96 -19.79
C SER A 168 3.51 10.89 -20.47
N ARG A 169 2.23 10.81 -20.09
CA ARG A 169 1.20 11.77 -20.53
C ARG A 169 1.46 13.15 -19.93
N LEU A 170 1.67 13.20 -18.62
CA LEU A 170 1.86 14.45 -17.88
C LEU A 170 3.17 15.15 -18.24
N LEU A 171 4.26 14.43 -18.48
CA LEU A 171 5.53 15.04 -18.92
C LEU A 171 5.41 15.78 -20.26
N ARG A 172 4.46 15.39 -21.13
CA ARG A 172 4.20 16.08 -22.40
C ARG A 172 3.39 17.36 -22.22
N SER A 173 2.45 17.39 -21.28
CA SER A 173 1.57 18.55 -21.03
C SER A 173 2.10 19.50 -19.94
N ARG A 174 2.97 19.02 -19.05
CA ARG A 174 3.45 19.72 -17.85
C ARG A 174 4.97 19.68 -17.76
N PRO A 175 5.68 20.66 -18.36
CA PRO A 175 7.14 20.69 -18.31
C PRO A 175 7.70 21.10 -16.93
N GLU A 176 6.90 21.67 -16.03
CA GLU A 176 7.30 22.07 -14.67
C GLU A 176 6.89 21.01 -13.61
N LEU A 177 7.11 19.74 -13.95
CA LEU A 177 6.73 18.58 -13.12
C LEU A 177 7.88 18.18 -12.18
N VAL A 178 7.55 17.97 -10.91
CA VAL A 178 8.46 17.38 -9.91
C VAL A 178 8.01 15.95 -9.62
N TYR A 179 8.82 14.97 -10.02
CA TYR A 179 8.62 13.56 -9.67
C TYR A 179 9.49 13.22 -8.46
N ILE A 180 8.97 12.50 -7.46
CA ILE A 180 9.70 12.15 -6.25
C ILE A 180 9.62 10.65 -6.06
N THR A 181 10.76 9.97 -5.96
CA THR A 181 10.83 8.55 -5.66
C THR A 181 11.90 8.29 -4.63
N ASP A 182 11.70 7.28 -3.79
CA ASP A 182 12.77 6.77 -2.95
C ASP A 182 13.61 5.71 -3.68
N ASN A 183 13.09 5.08 -4.73
CA ASN A 183 13.70 3.94 -5.40
C ASN A 183 14.66 4.37 -6.54
N PRO A 184 15.97 4.06 -6.48
CA PRO A 184 16.92 4.40 -7.55
C PRO A 184 16.71 3.58 -8.84
N PHE A 185 15.90 2.53 -8.79
CA PHE A 185 15.58 1.67 -9.93
C PHE A 185 14.25 1.98 -10.58
N ASP A 186 13.61 3.08 -10.21
CA ASP A 186 12.30 3.46 -10.71
C ASP A 186 12.35 3.78 -12.22
N GLU A 187 11.52 3.08 -13.01
CA GLU A 187 11.44 3.29 -14.46
C GLU A 187 10.99 4.71 -14.84
N ALA A 188 10.26 5.40 -13.95
CA ALA A 188 9.87 6.79 -14.14
C ALA A 188 11.07 7.71 -14.34
N LEU A 189 12.25 7.38 -13.79
CA LEU A 189 13.47 8.14 -13.99
C LEU A 189 13.88 8.18 -15.47
N ALA A 190 13.72 7.07 -16.20
CA ALA A 190 13.98 7.03 -17.63
C ALA A 190 12.97 7.91 -18.39
N LYS A 191 11.69 7.86 -18.04
CA LYS A 191 10.65 8.70 -18.67
C LYS A 191 10.92 10.19 -18.50
N VAL A 192 11.40 10.61 -17.33
CA VAL A 192 11.80 12.01 -17.09
C VAL A 192 13.00 12.39 -17.96
N ARG A 193 14.00 11.53 -18.12
CA ARG A 193 15.15 11.76 -19.02
C ARG A 193 14.69 11.88 -20.48
N ASP A 194 13.84 10.97 -20.94
CA ASP A 194 13.30 10.93 -22.30
C ASP A 194 12.51 12.20 -22.65
N ALA A 195 11.83 12.79 -21.66
CA ALA A 195 11.13 14.07 -21.78
C ALA A 195 12.06 15.30 -21.73
N GLY A 196 13.38 15.12 -21.72
CA GLY A 196 14.36 16.21 -21.64
C GLY A 196 14.51 16.81 -20.23
N GLY A 197 13.99 16.13 -19.21
CA GLY A 197 14.15 16.47 -17.81
C GLY A 197 15.51 16.09 -17.24
N VAL A 198 15.64 16.24 -15.92
CA VAL A 198 16.87 15.95 -15.17
C VAL A 198 16.59 15.08 -13.96
N VAL A 199 17.57 14.26 -13.58
CA VAL A 199 17.50 13.44 -12.36
C VAL A 199 18.42 14.04 -11.29
N TRP A 200 17.88 14.29 -10.11
CA TRP A 200 18.57 14.84 -8.97
C TRP A 200 18.50 13.86 -7.80
N ALA A 201 19.62 13.28 -7.44
CA ALA A 201 19.71 12.20 -6.47
C ALA A 201 20.68 12.53 -5.34
N PHE A 202 20.46 11.84 -4.23
CA PHE A 202 21.31 11.87 -3.06
C PHE A 202 21.78 10.45 -2.73
N ASP A 203 23.08 10.30 -2.52
CA ASP A 203 23.66 9.08 -1.97
C ASP A 203 23.87 9.23 -0.45
N PRO A 204 24.04 8.14 0.31
CA PRO A 204 24.20 8.21 1.76
C PRO A 204 25.34 9.14 2.23
N PRO A 205 26.54 9.13 1.64
CA PRO A 205 27.60 10.06 2.04
C PRO A 205 27.21 11.53 1.86
N THR A 206 26.52 11.88 0.76
CA THR A 206 26.00 13.23 0.57
C THR A 206 24.94 13.58 1.62
N MET A 207 24.04 12.65 1.97
CA MET A 207 23.04 12.89 3.01
C MET A 207 23.69 13.21 4.36
N ALA A 208 24.71 12.43 4.77
CA ALA A 208 25.45 12.68 6.00
C ALA A 208 26.12 14.06 6.00
N ARG A 209 26.76 14.43 4.88
CA ARG A 209 27.41 15.75 4.71
C ARG A 209 26.42 16.90 4.79
N LEU A 210 25.23 16.73 4.23
CA LEU A 210 24.17 17.74 4.16
C LEU A 210 23.22 17.75 5.36
N ALA A 211 23.45 16.91 6.37
CA ALA A 211 22.60 16.77 7.55
C ALA A 211 22.56 18.02 8.44
N THR A 212 23.48 18.98 8.27
CA THR A 212 23.56 20.15 9.15
C THR A 212 22.43 21.16 8.92
N SER A 213 21.94 21.78 10.00
CA SER A 213 20.98 22.89 9.93
C SER A 213 21.64 24.16 9.39
N LEU A 214 20.84 25.03 8.78
CA LEU A 214 21.34 26.33 8.32
C LEU A 214 21.77 27.25 9.49
N PRO A 215 22.82 28.06 9.32
CA PRO A 215 23.30 28.97 10.36
C PRO A 215 22.22 29.94 10.85
N GLY A 216 22.11 30.12 12.17
CA GLY A 216 21.18 31.08 12.79
C GLY A 216 19.77 30.54 13.10
N GLN A 217 19.53 29.23 12.93
CA GLN A 217 18.28 28.57 13.32
C GLN A 217 18.46 27.78 14.63
N THR A 218 17.50 27.88 15.56
CA THR A 218 17.51 27.17 16.85
C THR A 218 17.14 25.69 16.70
N HIS A 219 17.85 24.83 17.42
CA HIS A 219 17.81 23.36 17.44
C HIS A 219 16.48 22.69 17.90
N ASP A 220 15.31 23.17 17.48
CA ASP A 220 14.07 22.38 17.71
C ASP A 220 13.91 21.24 16.68
N GLY A 221 14.82 21.13 15.69
CA GLY A 221 15.24 19.93 14.92
C GLY A 221 14.22 19.09 14.14
N LYS A 222 12.93 19.14 14.47
CA LYS A 222 11.92 18.12 14.12
C LYS A 222 11.08 18.44 12.89
N HIS A 223 11.25 19.63 12.29
CA HIS A 223 10.38 20.13 11.23
C HIS A 223 11.19 20.60 10.02
N ALA A 224 11.93 19.69 9.42
CA ALA A 224 12.61 19.88 8.14
C ALA A 224 11.64 19.68 6.96
N VAL A 225 12.09 19.96 5.73
CA VAL A 225 11.26 19.74 4.52
C VAL A 225 11.21 18.27 4.15
N ALA A 226 12.38 17.62 4.08
CA ALA A 226 12.47 16.20 3.75
C ALA A 226 12.72 15.31 4.97
N ALA A 227 13.71 15.65 5.79
CA ALA A 227 14.08 14.87 6.98
C ALA A 227 14.91 15.67 7.98
N SER A 228 14.85 15.29 9.25
CA SER A 228 15.61 15.95 10.31
C SER A 228 17.13 15.75 10.13
N PRO A 229 17.96 16.67 10.68
CA PRO A 229 19.42 16.49 10.75
C PRO A 229 19.85 15.11 11.26
N GLU A 230 19.21 14.65 12.33
CA GLU A 230 19.56 13.36 12.96
C GLU A 230 19.24 12.19 12.04
N LEU A 231 18.09 12.24 11.35
CA LEU A 231 17.68 11.21 10.41
C LEU A 231 18.60 11.18 9.18
N LEU A 232 18.96 12.34 8.63
CA LEU A 232 19.89 12.45 7.50
C LEU A 232 21.28 11.91 7.86
N ALA A 233 21.79 12.27 9.04
CA ALA A 233 23.07 11.77 9.54
C ALA A 233 23.03 10.25 9.74
N ALA A 234 22.00 9.73 10.42
CA ALA A 234 21.87 8.30 10.69
C ALA A 234 21.75 7.47 9.40
N ALA A 235 20.88 7.89 8.46
CA ALA A 235 20.70 7.20 7.19
C ALA A 235 21.96 7.29 6.31
N GLY A 236 22.67 8.42 6.37
CA GLY A 236 23.88 8.67 5.59
C GLY A 236 25.10 7.86 6.06
N THR A 237 25.21 7.58 7.36
CA THR A 237 26.33 6.83 7.97
C THR A 237 25.92 5.44 8.47
N ALA A 238 24.81 4.89 7.96
CA ALA A 238 24.24 3.66 8.49
C ALA A 238 25.17 2.45 8.27
N ASN A 239 25.49 1.70 9.33
CA ASN A 239 26.22 0.44 9.19
C ASN A 239 25.28 -0.66 8.63
N ARG A 240 25.73 -1.40 7.62
CA ARG A 240 24.92 -2.40 6.89
C ARG A 240 25.47 -3.80 7.09
N GLN A 241 24.72 -4.63 7.80
CA GLN A 241 25.13 -5.98 8.17
C GLN A 241 24.10 -7.02 7.72
N VAL A 242 24.60 -8.19 7.32
CA VAL A 242 23.77 -9.36 7.04
C VAL A 242 24.16 -10.46 8.01
N LEU A 243 23.20 -11.01 8.75
CA LEU A 243 23.42 -12.07 9.73
C LEU A 243 23.03 -13.42 9.14
N VAL A 244 23.95 -14.37 9.28
CA VAL A 244 23.81 -15.77 8.89
C VAL A 244 23.78 -16.61 10.16
N PRO A 245 22.90 -17.63 10.26
CA PRO A 245 22.96 -18.59 11.36
C PRO A 245 24.30 -19.37 11.34
N ALA A 246 24.65 -19.95 12.49
CA ALA A 246 25.87 -20.75 12.66
C ALA A 246 25.99 -21.87 11.62
N CYS A 247 24.87 -22.54 11.36
CA CYS A 247 24.70 -23.53 10.31
C CYS A 247 23.57 -23.08 9.37
N ASP A 248 23.74 -23.31 8.06
CA ASP A 248 22.70 -23.01 7.08
C ASP A 248 21.44 -23.83 7.36
N ALA A 249 20.31 -23.16 7.48
CA ALA A 249 19.04 -23.83 7.72
C ALA A 249 18.53 -24.48 6.42
N PRO A 250 17.73 -25.56 6.50
CA PRO A 250 17.07 -26.16 5.34
C PRO A 250 16.26 -25.14 4.51
N LEU A 251 15.78 -24.07 5.14
CA LEU A 251 15.08 -22.97 4.47
C LEU A 251 15.94 -22.26 3.43
N ASP A 252 17.26 -22.11 3.63
CA ASP A 252 18.14 -21.41 2.68
C ASP A 252 18.19 -22.14 1.33
N GLU A 253 18.37 -23.46 1.38
CA GLU A 253 18.36 -24.33 0.20
C GLU A 253 16.97 -24.35 -0.46
N ALA A 254 15.89 -24.43 0.34
CA ALA A 254 14.53 -24.40 -0.19
C ALA A 254 14.23 -23.09 -0.93
N MET A 255 14.71 -21.96 -0.41
CA MET A 255 14.60 -20.65 -1.06
C MET A 255 15.39 -20.60 -2.37
N ARG A 256 16.59 -21.18 -2.41
CA ARG A 256 17.39 -21.28 -3.63
C ARG A 256 16.71 -22.13 -4.70
N VAL A 257 16.12 -23.27 -4.33
CA VAL A 257 15.37 -24.15 -5.25
C VAL A 257 14.14 -23.44 -5.80
N ALA A 258 13.35 -22.78 -4.94
CA ALA A 258 12.17 -22.02 -5.36
C ALA A 258 12.53 -20.83 -6.27
N TRP A 259 13.65 -20.15 -6.01
CA TRP A 259 14.18 -19.09 -6.88
C TRP A 259 14.49 -19.61 -8.29
N ASN A 260 15.13 -20.77 -8.40
CA ASN A 260 15.42 -21.40 -9.68
C ASN A 260 14.14 -21.87 -10.38
N ALA A 261 13.16 -22.40 -9.65
CA ALA A 261 11.86 -22.76 -10.21
C ALA A 261 11.12 -21.54 -10.78
N LEU A 262 11.13 -20.40 -10.07
CA LEU A 262 10.59 -19.13 -10.56
C LEU A 262 11.30 -18.64 -11.82
N ARG A 263 12.63 -18.78 -11.87
CA ARG A 263 13.44 -18.46 -13.06
C ARG A 263 13.05 -19.31 -14.27
N SER A 264 12.65 -20.57 -14.08
CA SER A 264 12.24 -21.45 -15.17
C SER A 264 10.85 -21.13 -15.75
N LEU A 265 10.04 -20.31 -15.07
CA LEU A 265 8.71 -19.93 -15.57
C LEU A 265 8.76 -18.89 -16.72
N THR A 266 9.91 -18.28 -16.98
CA THR A 266 10.08 -17.19 -17.95
C THR A 266 10.39 -17.63 -19.38
N ALA A 267 10.53 -18.94 -19.60
CA ALA A 267 11.12 -19.46 -20.83
C ALA A 267 10.18 -19.46 -22.05
N GLU A 268 8.84 -19.53 -21.90
CA GLU A 268 7.98 -19.90 -23.07
C GLU A 268 6.59 -19.23 -23.19
N ASP A 269 6.09 -18.38 -22.27
CA ASP A 269 4.67 -17.91 -22.29
C ASP A 269 4.47 -16.40 -21.95
N ASN A 270 5.21 -15.53 -22.64
CA ASN A 270 5.45 -14.14 -22.21
C ASN A 270 4.47 -13.06 -22.74
N GLU A 271 3.27 -13.42 -23.21
CA GLU A 271 2.32 -12.42 -23.76
C GLU A 271 0.93 -12.41 -23.10
N ASN A 272 0.67 -13.30 -22.14
CA ASN A 272 -0.65 -13.40 -21.49
C ASN A 272 -0.67 -12.73 -20.08
N VAL A 273 -1.60 -11.80 -19.90
CA VAL A 273 -1.92 -11.10 -18.63
C VAL A 273 -2.10 -12.06 -17.45
N ALA A 274 -2.78 -13.19 -17.68
CA ALA A 274 -3.04 -14.21 -16.67
C ALA A 274 -1.74 -14.89 -16.20
N THR A 275 -0.80 -15.11 -17.12
CA THR A 275 0.54 -15.61 -16.79
C THR A 275 1.30 -14.61 -15.94
N ALA A 276 1.24 -13.32 -16.29
CA ALA A 276 1.90 -12.27 -15.54
C ALA A 276 1.28 -12.08 -14.12
N ALA A 277 -0.03 -12.24 -13.96
CA ALA A 277 -0.71 -12.20 -12.66
C ALA A 277 -0.35 -13.40 -11.77
N ALA A 278 -0.34 -14.60 -12.36
CA ALA A 278 0.12 -15.81 -11.69
C ALA A 278 1.59 -15.70 -11.23
N LEU A 279 2.46 -15.16 -12.08
CA LEU A 279 3.86 -14.88 -11.73
C LEU A 279 3.97 -13.84 -10.61
N GLY A 280 3.19 -12.76 -10.66
CA GLY A 280 3.14 -11.74 -9.61
C GLY A 280 2.70 -12.31 -8.25
N TRP A 281 1.72 -13.21 -8.26
CA TRP A 281 1.32 -13.97 -7.07
C TRP A 281 2.46 -14.85 -6.55
N ALA A 282 3.03 -15.71 -7.40
CA ALA A 282 4.10 -16.64 -7.02
C ALA A 282 5.31 -15.89 -6.44
N TRP A 283 5.64 -14.76 -7.06
CA TRP A 283 6.69 -13.86 -6.59
C TRP A 283 6.38 -13.25 -5.22
N SER A 284 5.15 -12.79 -5.00
CA SER A 284 4.73 -12.26 -3.69
C SER A 284 4.73 -13.34 -2.60
N THR A 285 4.36 -14.58 -2.93
CA THR A 285 4.41 -15.73 -2.02
C THR A 285 5.85 -16.03 -1.62
N PHE A 286 6.78 -16.10 -2.59
CA PHE A 286 8.21 -16.27 -2.31
C PHE A 286 8.76 -15.19 -1.36
N HIS A 287 8.43 -13.91 -1.58
CA HIS A 287 8.83 -12.83 -0.67
C HIS A 287 8.20 -12.95 0.72
N SER A 288 7.03 -13.55 0.85
CA SER A 288 6.39 -13.77 2.15
C SER A 288 7.14 -14.82 2.96
N PHE A 289 7.65 -15.88 2.34
CA PHE A 289 8.61 -16.79 2.97
C PHE A 289 9.95 -16.11 3.28
N ALA A 290 10.52 -15.37 2.32
CA ALA A 290 11.79 -14.67 2.49
C ALA A 290 11.79 -13.70 3.67
N LEU A 291 10.69 -13.00 3.91
CA LEU A 291 10.58 -11.98 4.96
C LEU A 291 9.79 -12.48 6.18
N SER A 292 9.54 -13.78 6.32
CA SER A 292 8.96 -14.36 7.53
C SER A 292 10.07 -14.78 8.50
N ALA A 293 9.94 -14.36 9.75
CA ALA A 293 10.76 -14.87 10.85
C ALA A 293 10.02 -15.93 11.68
N THR A 294 8.73 -16.16 11.41
CA THR A 294 7.88 -17.13 12.11
C THR A 294 7.48 -18.29 11.20
N SER A 295 6.89 -19.32 11.78
CA SER A 295 6.39 -20.46 11.00
C SER A 295 5.21 -20.03 10.10
N PRO A 296 4.99 -20.70 8.96
CA PRO A 296 3.84 -20.46 8.10
C PRO A 296 2.50 -20.56 8.84
N ASP A 297 2.37 -21.51 9.76
CA ASP A 297 1.16 -21.71 10.56
C ASP A 297 0.86 -20.52 11.46
N GLN A 298 1.88 -19.94 12.12
CA GLN A 298 1.72 -18.73 12.91
C GLN A 298 1.35 -17.53 12.04
N HIS A 299 2.00 -17.37 10.88
CA HIS A 299 1.66 -16.32 9.92
C HIS A 299 0.19 -16.41 9.47
N ASP A 300 -0.24 -17.60 9.06
CA ASP A 300 -1.55 -17.83 8.44
C ASP A 300 -2.73 -17.70 9.41
N ARG A 301 -2.50 -17.77 10.73
CA ARG A 301 -3.50 -17.41 11.76
C ARG A 301 -3.95 -15.96 11.65
N HIS A 302 -3.07 -15.07 11.22
CA HIS A 302 -3.34 -13.64 11.10
C HIS A 302 -3.67 -13.19 9.68
N VAL A 303 -3.64 -14.11 8.70
CA VAL A 303 -4.10 -13.83 7.34
C VAL A 303 -5.64 -13.83 7.35
N PRO A 304 -6.29 -12.68 7.07
CA PRO A 304 -7.74 -12.62 7.01
C PRO A 304 -8.26 -13.58 5.93
N ARG A 305 -9.32 -14.33 6.25
CA ARG A 305 -10.03 -15.15 5.24
C ARG A 305 -10.63 -14.20 4.19
N SER A 306 -9.96 -14.12 3.05
CA SER A 306 -10.30 -13.26 1.93
C SER A 306 -9.84 -13.96 0.66
N PRO A 307 -10.67 -14.00 -0.40
CA PRO A 307 -10.33 -14.71 -1.65
C PRO A 307 -9.08 -14.14 -2.35
N TYR A 308 -8.67 -12.94 -1.97
CA TYR A 308 -7.51 -12.22 -2.52
C TYR A 308 -6.24 -12.34 -1.66
N MET A 309 -6.29 -13.05 -0.53
CA MET A 309 -5.15 -13.25 0.36
C MET A 309 -4.82 -14.74 0.42
N THR A 310 -3.71 -15.13 -0.17
CA THR A 310 -3.25 -16.52 -0.13
C THR A 310 -2.50 -16.76 1.17
N ARG A 311 -2.98 -17.73 1.95
CA ARG A 311 -2.22 -18.30 3.06
C ARG A 311 -0.98 -18.99 2.51
N LEU A 312 0.12 -18.98 3.26
CA LEU A 312 1.32 -19.68 2.84
C LEU A 312 1.04 -21.18 2.67
N ALA A 313 0.25 -21.77 3.56
CA ALA A 313 -0.16 -23.18 3.50
C ALA A 313 -0.89 -23.56 2.20
N ASP A 314 -1.59 -22.61 1.57
CA ASP A 314 -2.36 -22.87 0.34
C ASP A 314 -1.50 -22.75 -0.93
N SER A 315 -0.25 -22.28 -0.80
CA SER A 315 0.60 -21.96 -1.95
C SER A 315 0.90 -23.15 -2.89
N PRO A 316 1.15 -24.38 -2.43
CA PRO A 316 1.41 -25.50 -3.33
C PRO A 316 0.15 -25.90 -4.09
N ALA A 317 -1.00 -25.94 -3.41
CA ALA A 317 -2.29 -26.23 -4.02
C ALA A 317 -2.65 -25.21 -5.10
N HIS A 318 -2.38 -23.92 -4.84
CA HIS A 318 -2.62 -22.85 -5.80
C HIS A 318 -1.71 -22.95 -7.03
N ALA A 319 -0.40 -23.18 -6.84
CA ALA A 319 0.53 -23.42 -7.95
C ALA A 319 0.13 -24.64 -8.78
N ARG A 320 -0.37 -25.71 -8.12
CA ARG A 320 -0.84 -26.93 -8.78
C ARG A 320 -2.10 -26.68 -9.61
N ALA A 321 -3.01 -25.83 -9.12
CA ALA A 321 -4.20 -25.42 -9.87
C ALA A 321 -3.82 -24.65 -11.15
N ILE A 322 -2.85 -23.72 -11.06
CA ILE A 322 -2.32 -23.02 -12.24
C ILE A 322 -1.70 -24.02 -13.22
N ALA A 323 -0.93 -24.98 -12.74
CA ALA A 323 -0.30 -26.00 -13.59
C ALA A 323 -1.31 -26.86 -14.37
N ARG A 324 -2.50 -27.13 -13.81
CA ARG A 324 -3.54 -27.95 -14.47
C ARG A 324 -4.12 -27.27 -15.71
N ASN A 325 -4.17 -25.94 -15.71
CA ASN A 325 -4.68 -25.13 -16.82
C ASN A 325 -3.60 -24.77 -17.85
N ARG A 326 -2.44 -25.45 -17.81
CA ARG A 326 -1.30 -25.23 -18.71
C ARG A 326 -0.88 -26.53 -19.37
N THR A 327 -0.16 -26.42 -20.48
CA THR A 327 0.35 -27.56 -21.25
C THR A 327 1.88 -27.50 -21.38
N GLY A 328 2.49 -28.60 -21.84
CA GLY A 328 3.91 -28.63 -22.21
C GLY A 328 4.90 -28.27 -21.09
N ALA A 329 5.92 -27.48 -21.45
CA ALA A 329 6.98 -27.08 -20.52
C ALA A 329 6.48 -26.11 -19.43
N THR A 330 5.53 -25.22 -19.75
CA THR A 330 4.90 -24.32 -18.77
C THR A 330 4.25 -25.09 -17.63
N ARG A 331 3.49 -26.16 -17.93
CA ARG A 331 2.94 -27.05 -16.89
C ARG A 331 4.03 -27.68 -16.03
N LYS A 332 5.10 -28.17 -16.64
CA LYS A 332 6.23 -28.78 -15.91
C LYS A 332 6.92 -27.77 -14.98
N ALA A 333 7.10 -26.53 -15.43
CA ALA A 333 7.70 -25.46 -14.63
C ALA A 333 6.80 -25.07 -13.43
N TRP A 334 5.48 -24.98 -13.63
CA TRP A 334 4.54 -24.74 -12.53
C TRP A 334 4.47 -25.91 -11.53
N LEU A 335 4.57 -27.17 -11.99
CA LEU A 335 4.68 -28.32 -11.09
C LEU A 335 5.97 -28.31 -10.29
N ALA A 336 7.11 -27.94 -10.90
CA ALA A 336 8.36 -27.76 -10.16
C ALA A 336 8.25 -26.65 -9.10
N LEU A 337 7.51 -25.57 -9.40
CA LEU A 337 7.21 -24.53 -8.41
C LEU A 337 6.29 -25.04 -7.29
N THR A 338 5.30 -25.88 -7.60
CA THR A 338 4.48 -26.56 -6.58
C THR A 338 5.35 -27.34 -5.60
N ASP A 339 6.24 -28.20 -6.11
CA ASP A 339 7.13 -29.00 -5.26
C ASP A 339 8.08 -28.11 -4.44
N SER A 340 8.51 -26.98 -5.02
CA SER A 340 9.35 -26.00 -4.33
C SER A 340 8.59 -25.27 -3.21
N PHE A 341 7.31 -24.94 -3.39
CA PHE A 341 6.48 -24.36 -2.34
C PHE A 341 6.13 -25.36 -1.24
N ASP A 342 5.88 -26.63 -1.58
CA ASP A 342 5.74 -27.70 -0.59
C ASP A 342 7.02 -27.82 0.25
N HIS A 343 8.20 -27.77 -0.38
CA HIS A 343 9.48 -27.81 0.33
C HIS A 343 9.73 -26.56 1.20
N LEU A 344 9.35 -25.37 0.73
CA LEU A 344 9.44 -24.13 1.51
C LEU A 344 8.58 -24.16 2.76
N LEU A 345 7.35 -24.69 2.68
CA LEU A 345 6.47 -24.85 3.84
C LEU A 345 7.10 -25.72 4.91
N CYS A 346 7.59 -26.90 4.52
CA CYS A 346 8.25 -27.83 5.44
C CYS A 346 9.50 -27.21 6.08
N SER A 347 10.36 -26.59 5.27
CA SER A 347 11.62 -26.00 5.74
C SER A 347 11.45 -24.72 6.57
N ALA A 348 10.31 -24.02 6.42
CA ALA A 348 9.98 -22.83 7.21
C ALA A 348 9.26 -23.17 8.54
N ALA A 349 8.82 -24.42 8.74
CA ALA A 349 8.02 -24.82 9.91
C ALA A 349 8.71 -24.51 11.25
N ASP A 350 10.03 -24.71 11.31
CA ASP A 350 10.84 -24.49 12.53
C ASP A 350 11.27 -23.03 12.73
N ALA A 351 10.80 -22.10 11.89
CA ALA A 351 11.09 -20.66 11.99
C ALA A 351 12.60 -20.34 12.20
N PRO A 352 13.50 -20.75 11.28
CA PRO A 352 14.95 -20.73 11.51
C PRO A 352 15.58 -19.33 11.70
N LYS A 353 14.84 -18.27 11.36
CA LYS A 353 15.28 -16.87 11.54
C LYS A 353 14.92 -16.29 12.91
N LEU A 354 13.96 -16.89 13.62
CA LEU A 354 13.52 -16.41 14.94
C LEU A 354 14.67 -16.29 15.96
N PRO A 355 15.63 -17.25 16.04
CA PRO A 355 16.77 -17.12 16.95
C PRO A 355 17.66 -15.91 16.66
N LEU A 356 17.82 -15.53 15.38
CA LEU A 356 18.59 -14.33 15.00
C LEU A 356 17.87 -13.05 15.45
N VAL A 357 16.54 -13.02 15.32
CA VAL A 357 15.71 -11.92 15.82
C VAL A 357 15.86 -11.79 17.33
N GLN A 358 15.79 -12.90 18.06
CA GLN A 358 15.92 -12.92 19.53
C GLN A 358 17.29 -12.43 19.98
N ARG A 359 18.36 -12.91 19.34
CA ARG A 359 19.73 -12.44 19.63
C ARG A 359 19.85 -10.93 19.44
N TRP A 360 19.33 -10.42 18.33
CA TRP A 360 19.33 -8.97 18.07
C TRP A 360 18.51 -8.18 19.12
N LEU A 361 17.39 -8.73 19.60
CA LEU A 361 16.62 -8.12 20.70
C LEU A 361 17.41 -8.09 22.00
N VAL A 362 18.09 -9.19 22.35
CA VAL A 362 18.94 -9.28 23.54
C VAL A 362 20.03 -8.20 23.46
N ASP A 363 20.79 -8.17 22.35
CA ASP A 363 21.88 -7.20 22.14
C ASP A 363 21.37 -5.75 22.26
N LEU A 364 20.19 -5.44 21.71
CA LEU A 364 19.58 -4.11 21.82
C LEU A 364 19.16 -3.75 23.24
N THR A 365 18.56 -4.71 23.97
CA THR A 365 18.09 -4.47 25.34
C THR A 365 19.25 -4.33 26.33
N GLU A 366 20.34 -5.08 26.14
CA GLU A 366 21.55 -4.98 26.96
C GLU A 366 22.29 -3.65 26.74
N THR A 367 22.18 -3.07 25.55
CA THR A 367 22.82 -1.78 25.18
C THR A 367 21.93 -0.55 25.40
N ASP A 368 20.71 -0.74 25.91
CA ASP A 368 19.67 0.29 26.08
C ASP A 368 19.28 1.06 24.81
N CYS A 369 19.44 0.43 23.64
CA CYS A 369 19.22 1.03 22.34
C CYS A 369 17.77 0.90 21.84
N SER A 370 17.35 1.82 20.96
CA SER A 370 16.05 1.79 20.29
C SER A 370 16.10 0.97 18.99
N GLY A 371 15.04 0.19 18.73
CA GLY A 371 14.99 -0.72 17.58
C GLY A 371 13.74 -0.64 16.73
N LEU A 372 13.88 -0.98 15.45
CA LEU A 372 12.76 -1.18 14.53
C LEU A 372 12.89 -2.54 13.83
N LEU A 373 11.90 -3.41 14.01
CA LEU A 373 11.83 -4.71 13.34
C LEU A 373 10.84 -4.61 12.18
N VAL A 374 11.31 -4.84 10.96
CA VAL A 374 10.51 -4.70 9.73
C VAL A 374 10.22 -6.06 9.10
N THR A 375 8.94 -6.36 8.90
CA THR A 375 8.44 -7.60 8.28
C THR A 375 7.67 -7.32 6.98
N ARG A 376 7.28 -8.38 6.26
CA ARG A 376 6.62 -8.27 4.94
C ARG A 376 5.31 -7.47 4.96
N ASN A 377 4.44 -7.78 5.91
CA ASN A 377 3.04 -7.35 5.96
C ASN A 377 2.52 -7.43 7.40
N ARG A 378 1.29 -6.97 7.63
CA ARG A 378 0.67 -6.95 8.97
C ARG A 378 0.48 -8.35 9.58
N ALA A 379 0.20 -9.38 8.78
CA ALA A 379 0.06 -10.75 9.28
C ALA A 379 1.40 -11.25 9.85
N ALA A 380 2.49 -11.02 9.12
CA ALA A 380 3.85 -11.30 9.60
C ALA A 380 4.23 -10.45 10.82
N THR A 381 3.81 -9.19 10.89
CA THR A 381 4.00 -8.34 12.09
C THR A 381 3.34 -8.96 13.31
N GLN A 382 2.05 -9.33 13.22
CA GLN A 382 1.32 -9.89 14.36
C GLN A 382 1.87 -11.26 14.75
N ALA A 383 2.12 -12.14 13.77
CA ALA A 383 2.70 -13.46 14.03
C ALA A 383 4.03 -13.37 14.78
N LEU A 384 4.89 -12.41 14.38
CA LEU A 384 6.18 -12.22 15.03
C LEU A 384 6.05 -11.63 16.44
N VAL A 385 5.12 -10.70 16.66
CA VAL A 385 4.85 -10.19 18.01
C VAL A 385 4.41 -11.34 18.94
N ASP A 386 3.45 -12.15 18.50
CA ASP A 386 2.94 -13.28 19.29
C ASP A 386 4.06 -14.30 19.57
N ALA A 387 4.85 -14.65 18.54
CA ALA A 387 5.99 -15.55 18.71
C ALA A 387 7.06 -15.01 19.67
N LEU A 388 7.32 -13.70 19.67
CA LEU A 388 8.26 -13.08 20.60
C LEU A 388 7.71 -13.01 22.04
N GLU A 389 6.42 -12.77 22.20
CA GLU A 389 5.75 -12.77 23.52
C GLU A 389 5.71 -14.16 24.16
N GLU A 390 5.48 -15.20 23.36
CA GLU A 390 5.41 -16.58 23.84
C GLU A 390 6.80 -17.17 24.17
N HIS A 391 7.86 -16.69 23.53
CA HIS A 391 9.17 -17.34 23.62
C HIS A 391 9.98 -16.90 24.84
N THR A 392 10.52 -17.88 25.59
CA THR A 392 11.25 -17.66 26.86
C THR A 392 12.59 -16.92 26.70
N GLY A 393 13.20 -17.01 25.53
CA GLY A 393 14.44 -16.30 25.18
C GLY A 393 14.27 -14.80 24.87
N THR A 394 13.04 -14.28 24.83
CA THR A 394 12.79 -12.87 24.52
C THR A 394 12.93 -12.01 25.80
N PRO A 395 13.70 -10.91 25.78
CA PRO A 395 13.85 -10.03 26.94
C PRO A 395 12.50 -9.47 27.45
N PHE A 396 12.35 -9.40 28.78
CA PHE A 396 11.18 -8.78 29.39
C PHE A 396 11.04 -7.31 28.94
N ARG A 397 9.82 -6.88 28.61
CA ARG A 397 9.50 -5.51 28.16
C ARG A 397 10.25 -5.04 26.90
N TRP A 398 10.71 -5.95 26.04
CA TRP A 398 11.34 -5.62 24.75
C TRP A 398 10.56 -4.59 23.91
N HIS A 399 9.21 -4.64 23.93
CA HIS A 399 8.30 -3.73 23.22
C HIS A 399 8.41 -2.26 23.63
N THR A 400 9.04 -1.97 24.78
CA THR A 400 9.28 -0.58 25.21
C THR A 400 10.40 0.09 24.41
N ARG A 401 11.28 -0.70 23.77
CA ARG A 401 12.44 -0.23 23.01
C ARG A 401 12.34 -0.55 21.53
N VAL A 402 11.61 -1.61 21.18
CA VAL A 402 11.52 -2.11 19.82
C VAL A 402 10.08 -2.05 19.32
N ARG A 403 9.91 -1.57 18.10
CA ARG A 403 8.63 -1.60 17.40
C ARG A 403 8.69 -2.59 16.25
N VAL A 404 7.65 -3.41 16.10
CA VAL A 404 7.49 -4.31 14.95
C VAL A 404 6.53 -3.66 13.96
N VAL A 405 6.98 -3.50 12.72
CA VAL A 405 6.23 -2.82 11.66
C VAL A 405 6.35 -3.59 10.34
N SER A 406 5.46 -3.29 9.41
CA SER A 406 5.54 -3.81 8.04
C SER A 406 6.34 -2.88 7.11
N LEU A 407 6.91 -3.45 6.04
CA LEU A 407 7.57 -2.68 4.96
C LEU A 407 6.71 -1.51 4.45
N ARG A 408 5.38 -1.72 4.37
CA ARG A 408 4.42 -0.73 3.88
C ARG A 408 4.25 0.44 4.85
N GLU A 409 4.35 0.21 6.16
CA GLU A 409 4.26 1.28 7.16
C GLU A 409 5.50 2.18 7.13
N VAL A 410 6.69 1.61 6.90
CA VAL A 410 7.92 2.38 6.69
C VAL A 410 7.81 3.23 5.42
N LEU A 411 7.41 2.63 4.29
CA LEU A 411 7.25 3.31 3.00
C LEU A 411 6.25 4.47 3.06
N TYR A 412 5.15 4.31 3.82
CA TYR A 412 4.15 5.37 3.95
C TYR A 412 4.45 6.39 5.05
N GLY A 413 5.62 6.34 5.68
CA GLY A 413 6.01 7.27 6.74
C GLY A 413 5.10 7.18 7.97
N ARG A 414 4.52 6.02 8.24
CA ARG A 414 3.66 5.79 9.42
C ARG A 414 4.46 5.48 10.68
N VAL A 415 5.77 5.29 10.54
CA VAL A 415 6.68 5.03 11.65
C VAL A 415 7.17 6.35 12.23
N THR A 416 6.77 6.65 13.47
CA THR A 416 7.19 7.85 14.20
C THR A 416 8.58 7.68 14.83
N ASN A 417 9.17 8.74 15.40
CA ASN A 417 10.42 8.65 16.19
C ASN A 417 11.58 7.95 15.46
N LEU A 418 11.80 8.30 14.19
CA LEU A 418 13.04 7.98 13.48
C LEU A 418 14.04 9.14 13.68
N PRO A 419 15.36 8.89 13.65
CA PRO A 419 15.99 7.58 13.47
C PRO A 419 15.96 6.72 14.73
N VAL A 420 16.05 5.40 14.57
CA VAL A 420 16.34 4.45 15.66
C VAL A 420 17.82 4.06 15.66
N ASP A 421 18.29 3.38 16.71
CA ASP A 421 19.68 2.93 16.75
C ASP A 421 19.92 1.73 15.80
N SER A 422 19.01 0.75 15.78
CA SER A 422 19.13 -0.42 14.91
C SER A 422 17.80 -0.78 14.23
N MET A 423 17.86 -1.16 12.95
CA MET A 423 16.73 -1.67 12.17
C MET A 423 17.01 -3.11 11.73
N LEU A 424 16.13 -4.05 12.07
CA LEU A 424 16.21 -5.44 11.63
C LEU A 424 15.21 -5.72 10.49
N LEU A 425 15.71 -6.19 9.35
CA LEU A 425 14.91 -6.73 8.26
C LEU A 425 14.93 -8.26 8.34
N THR A 426 13.78 -8.93 8.26
CA THR A 426 13.67 -10.40 8.38
C THR A 426 14.05 -11.17 7.11
N GLY A 427 14.73 -10.52 6.16
CA GLY A 427 15.21 -11.12 4.93
C GLY A 427 15.48 -10.10 3.81
N PRO A 428 15.83 -10.56 2.60
CA PRO A 428 15.98 -9.73 1.41
C PRO A 428 14.68 -9.00 1.07
N VAL A 429 14.79 -7.75 0.63
CA VAL A 429 13.61 -6.91 0.33
C VAL A 429 13.27 -6.91 -1.16
N PRO A 430 12.01 -6.64 -1.54
CA PRO A 430 11.66 -6.37 -2.93
C PRO A 430 12.34 -5.10 -3.45
N ARG A 431 12.57 -5.02 -4.77
CA ARG A 431 13.25 -3.90 -5.44
C ARG A 431 12.62 -2.54 -5.17
N SER A 432 11.30 -2.48 -5.01
CA SER A 432 10.57 -1.26 -4.63
C SER A 432 10.93 -0.71 -3.25
N PHE A 433 11.61 -1.48 -2.40
CA PHE A 433 12.05 -1.09 -1.06
C PHE A 433 13.58 -1.03 -0.95
N ALA A 434 14.29 -1.02 -2.08
CA ALA A 434 15.75 -1.08 -2.15
C ALA A 434 16.44 -0.05 -1.25
N SER A 435 15.90 1.16 -1.20
CA SER A 435 16.47 2.28 -0.44
C SER A 435 16.43 2.10 1.06
N MET A 436 15.54 1.25 1.58
CA MET A 436 15.51 0.91 3.01
C MET A 436 16.78 0.20 3.47
N VAL A 437 17.45 -0.50 2.56
CA VAL A 437 18.72 -1.20 2.85
C VAL A 437 19.92 -0.26 2.68
N ALA A 438 19.81 0.73 1.77
CA ALA A 438 20.89 1.66 1.48
C ALA A 438 20.92 2.87 2.43
N ALA A 439 19.78 3.49 2.73
CA ALA A 439 19.67 4.64 3.62
C ALA A 439 18.48 4.43 4.59
N PRO A 440 18.64 3.50 5.55
CA PRO A 440 17.61 3.18 6.53
C PRO A 440 17.33 4.38 7.44
N GLY A 441 16.13 4.44 8.03
CA GLY A 441 15.85 5.35 9.16
C GLY A 441 16.52 4.92 10.47
N ALA A 442 17.76 4.42 10.42
CA ALA A 442 18.50 3.87 11.55
C ALA A 442 20.01 4.04 11.39
N ARG A 443 20.75 4.03 12.51
CA ARG A 443 22.23 4.07 12.50
C ARG A 443 22.86 2.74 12.09
N GLN A 444 22.11 1.64 12.25
CA GLN A 444 22.49 0.32 11.80
C GLN A 444 21.28 -0.34 11.14
N VAL A 445 21.51 -1.03 10.03
CA VAL A 445 20.55 -1.97 9.44
C VAL A 445 21.16 -3.37 9.43
N VAL A 446 20.37 -4.31 9.91
CA VAL A 446 20.71 -5.73 10.06
C VAL A 446 19.70 -6.53 9.25
N ILE A 447 20.19 -7.44 8.40
CA ILE A 447 19.32 -8.34 7.62
C ILE A 447 19.50 -9.75 8.16
N ALA A 448 18.45 -10.32 8.76
CA ALA A 448 18.44 -11.71 9.21
C ALA A 448 18.11 -12.66 8.06
N THR A 449 18.92 -13.69 7.87
CA THR A 449 18.79 -14.65 6.76
C THR A 449 18.80 -16.10 7.26
N ALA A 450 18.39 -17.03 6.41
CA ALA A 450 18.32 -18.46 6.73
C ALA A 450 19.65 -19.20 6.49
N GLY A 451 20.56 -18.63 5.70
CA GLY A 451 21.85 -19.23 5.35
C GLY A 451 22.66 -18.37 4.37
N VAL A 452 23.80 -18.89 3.90
CA VAL A 452 24.76 -18.16 3.04
C VAL A 452 24.13 -17.69 1.73
N TRP A 453 23.25 -18.48 1.12
CA TRP A 453 22.68 -18.13 -0.18
C TRP A 453 21.82 -16.87 -0.06
N GLU A 454 20.86 -16.87 0.87
CA GLU A 454 20.00 -15.73 1.13
C GLU A 454 20.81 -14.52 1.61
N ALA A 455 21.84 -14.74 2.43
CA ALA A 455 22.76 -13.70 2.89
C ALA A 455 23.52 -13.03 1.75
N SER A 456 24.03 -13.83 0.82
CA SER A 456 24.74 -13.35 -0.36
C SER A 456 23.82 -12.54 -1.25
N ARG A 457 22.57 -12.98 -1.43
CA ARG A 457 21.54 -12.22 -2.14
C ARG A 457 21.25 -10.88 -1.47
N ALA A 458 21.01 -10.86 -0.16
CA ALA A 458 20.77 -9.63 0.60
C ALA A 458 21.93 -8.63 0.49
N ALA A 459 23.17 -9.12 0.61
CA ALA A 459 24.36 -8.29 0.47
C ALA A 459 24.52 -7.71 -0.95
N ARG A 460 24.23 -8.51 -2.00
CA ARG A 460 24.22 -8.03 -3.39
C ARG A 460 23.15 -6.98 -3.63
N GLN A 461 21.94 -7.14 -3.08
CA GLN A 461 20.88 -6.11 -3.15
C GLN A 461 21.36 -4.79 -2.54
N ALA A 462 21.89 -4.83 -1.32
CA ALA A 462 22.41 -3.66 -0.63
C ALA A 462 23.51 -2.93 -1.44
N ARG A 463 24.51 -3.68 -1.93
CA ARG A 463 25.61 -3.13 -2.73
C ARG A 463 25.12 -2.53 -4.05
N GLN A 464 24.22 -3.21 -4.76
CA GLN A 464 23.66 -2.69 -6.00
C GLN A 464 22.85 -1.42 -5.79
N THR A 465 22.07 -1.32 -4.71
CA THR A 465 21.36 -0.08 -4.39
C THR A 465 22.33 1.07 -4.10
N LEU A 466 23.37 0.83 -3.30
CA LEU A 466 24.39 1.84 -3.01
C LEU A 466 25.08 2.31 -4.29
N GLN A 467 25.50 1.38 -5.15
CA GLN A 467 26.09 1.69 -6.45
C GLN A 467 25.14 2.49 -7.34
N ALA A 468 23.86 2.12 -7.39
CA ALA A 468 22.86 2.84 -8.16
C ALA A 468 22.66 4.29 -7.66
N LEU A 469 22.59 4.50 -6.33
CA LEU A 469 22.50 5.84 -5.74
C LEU A 469 23.75 6.67 -6.02
N THR A 470 24.95 6.09 -5.86
CA THR A 470 26.22 6.76 -6.20
C THR A 470 26.26 7.13 -7.69
N ALA A 471 25.84 6.24 -8.59
CA ALA A 471 25.79 6.52 -10.03
C ALA A 471 24.79 7.65 -10.35
N LEU A 472 23.62 7.66 -9.72
CA LEU A 472 22.65 8.76 -9.87
C LEU A 472 23.17 10.07 -9.28
N ARG A 473 23.96 10.04 -8.21
CA ARG A 473 24.63 11.23 -7.68
C ARG A 473 25.72 11.76 -8.62
N GLN A 474 26.47 10.87 -9.27
CA GLN A 474 27.40 11.24 -10.33
C GLN A 474 26.67 11.87 -11.53
N GLU A 475 25.54 11.30 -11.96
CA GLU A 475 24.69 11.92 -12.97
C GLU A 475 24.20 13.31 -12.53
N THR A 476 23.81 13.45 -11.26
CA THR A 476 23.36 14.74 -10.70
C THR A 476 24.46 15.81 -10.84
N THR A 477 25.68 15.49 -10.43
CA THR A 477 26.81 16.42 -10.45
C THR A 477 27.39 16.68 -11.85
N ALA A 478 27.44 15.67 -12.70
CA ALA A 478 28.07 15.75 -14.03
C ALA A 478 27.12 16.23 -15.13
N ILE A 479 25.81 15.97 -15.00
CA ILE A 479 24.81 16.21 -16.05
C ILE A 479 23.75 17.20 -15.56
N SER A 480 23.06 16.90 -14.45
CA SER A 480 21.89 17.68 -14.03
C SER A 480 22.26 19.07 -13.51
N ALA A 481 23.27 19.19 -12.64
CA ALA A 481 23.68 20.47 -12.06
C ALA A 481 24.18 21.46 -13.12
N PRO A 482 25.03 21.07 -14.09
CA PRO A 482 25.40 21.94 -15.20
C PRO A 482 24.21 22.34 -16.08
N LYS A 483 23.29 21.41 -16.36
CA LYS A 483 22.07 21.70 -17.13
C LYS A 483 21.19 22.76 -16.45
N LEU A 484 21.04 22.67 -15.13
CA LEU A 484 20.24 23.60 -14.33
C LEU A 484 21.04 24.83 -13.82
N ARG A 485 22.35 24.89 -14.12
CA ARG A 485 23.28 25.94 -13.63
C ARG A 485 23.31 26.06 -12.09
N VAL A 486 23.10 24.95 -11.38
CA VAL A 486 23.18 24.89 -9.92
C VAL A 486 24.60 24.50 -9.53
N PRO A 487 25.31 25.32 -8.73
CA PRO A 487 26.66 24.96 -8.27
C PRO A 487 26.59 23.81 -7.26
N LEU A 488 27.34 22.74 -7.52
CA LEU A 488 27.52 21.60 -6.62
C LEU A 488 28.99 21.24 -6.48
N ASP A 489 29.35 20.74 -5.30
CA ASP A 489 30.64 20.08 -5.09
C ASP A 489 30.68 18.76 -5.85
N LYS A 490 31.78 18.52 -6.57
CA LYS A 490 32.00 17.30 -7.37
C LYS A 490 32.41 16.07 -6.54
N HIS A 491 32.24 16.13 -5.22
CA HIS A 491 32.69 15.06 -4.34
C HIS A 491 31.68 13.92 -4.30
N VAL A 492 32.11 12.76 -4.78
CA VAL A 492 31.36 11.50 -4.70
C VAL A 492 32.25 10.47 -4.04
N ASP A 493 31.83 10.02 -2.86
CA ASP A 493 32.55 9.00 -2.10
C ASP A 493 32.26 7.61 -2.67
N ALA A 494 33.20 6.69 -2.46
CA ALA A 494 32.97 5.29 -2.77
C ALA A 494 31.87 4.73 -1.84
N PRO A 495 30.96 3.87 -2.34
CA PRO A 495 29.92 3.28 -1.52
C PRO A 495 30.55 2.42 -0.41
N GLU A 496 30.05 2.57 0.82
CA GLU A 496 30.48 1.78 1.97
C GLU A 496 30.28 0.27 1.76
N GLN A 497 31.09 -0.53 2.45
CA GLN A 497 31.03 -1.98 2.37
C GLN A 497 29.81 -2.54 3.11
N VAL A 498 29.24 -3.60 2.55
CA VAL A 498 28.19 -4.43 3.19
C VAL A 498 28.86 -5.71 3.69
N LEU A 499 28.78 -5.94 5.01
CA LEU A 499 29.44 -7.04 5.71
C LEU A 499 28.45 -8.19 5.99
N ILE A 500 28.86 -9.42 5.69
CA ILE A 500 28.13 -10.65 6.05
C ILE A 500 28.81 -11.24 7.28
N TRP A 501 28.04 -11.56 8.32
CA TRP A 501 28.54 -12.10 9.57
C TRP A 501 27.92 -13.48 9.85
N ARG A 502 28.78 -14.44 10.20
CA ARG A 502 28.41 -15.73 10.79
C ARG A 502 29.18 -15.88 12.08
N ASP A 503 28.50 -16.04 13.21
CA ASP A 503 29.12 -16.18 14.54
C ASP A 503 30.27 -15.19 14.79
N GLN A 504 30.03 -13.90 14.52
CA GLN A 504 31.01 -12.81 14.69
C GLN A 504 32.26 -12.90 13.81
N SER A 505 32.23 -13.73 12.76
CA SER A 505 33.26 -13.79 11.74
C SER A 505 32.71 -13.28 10.40
N PRO A 506 33.46 -12.45 9.66
CA PRO A 506 33.05 -12.01 8.33
C PRO A 506 33.10 -13.18 7.35
N VAL A 507 32.09 -13.28 6.48
CA VAL A 507 31.98 -14.31 5.44
C VAL A 507 32.00 -13.65 4.06
N GLU A 508 32.69 -14.27 3.11
CA GLU A 508 32.66 -13.80 1.74
C GLU A 508 31.30 -14.10 1.07
N PRO A 509 30.75 -13.16 0.29
CA PRO A 509 29.52 -13.39 -0.46
C PRO A 509 29.73 -14.50 -1.49
N ALA A 510 28.78 -15.42 -1.59
CA ALA A 510 28.78 -16.41 -2.67
C ALA A 510 28.69 -15.71 -4.04
N ILE A 511 29.53 -16.15 -4.97
CA ILE A 511 29.51 -15.70 -6.36
C ILE A 511 28.36 -16.43 -7.06
N GLU A 512 27.38 -15.68 -7.56
CA GLU A 512 26.31 -16.22 -8.41
C GLU A 512 26.06 -15.28 -9.59
N ASP A 513 25.81 -15.88 -10.74
CA ASP A 513 25.36 -15.17 -11.93
C ASP A 513 23.85 -14.88 -11.84
N GLY A 514 23.48 -13.61 -12.06
CA GLY A 514 22.09 -13.17 -12.19
C GLY A 514 21.71 -11.97 -11.31
N SER A 515 20.51 -11.44 -11.55
CA SER A 515 19.95 -10.33 -10.76
C SER A 515 19.64 -10.78 -9.33
N PRO A 516 20.05 -10.05 -8.27
CA PRO A 516 19.66 -10.36 -6.90
C PRO A 516 18.24 -9.86 -6.56
N TRP A 517 17.65 -9.05 -7.44
CA TRP A 517 16.33 -8.46 -7.26
C TRP A 517 15.23 -9.41 -7.66
N GLU A 518 15.37 -10.02 -8.83
CA GLU A 518 14.34 -10.85 -9.44
C GLU A 518 14.97 -12.01 -10.22
N PRO A 519 14.35 -13.20 -10.20
CA PRO A 519 14.81 -14.34 -10.97
C PRO A 519 14.47 -14.21 -12.46
N PHE A 520 13.71 -13.18 -12.84
CA PHE A 520 13.14 -13.00 -14.16
C PHE A 520 14.09 -12.27 -15.11
N THR A 521 14.02 -12.58 -16.39
CA THR A 521 14.77 -11.92 -17.47
C THR A 521 14.01 -10.73 -18.07
N PHE A 522 12.74 -10.54 -17.70
CA PHE A 522 11.85 -9.47 -18.15
C PHE A 522 11.13 -8.82 -16.97
N ASP A 523 10.68 -7.57 -17.16
CA ASP A 523 9.95 -6.84 -16.13
C ASP A 523 8.47 -7.25 -16.09
N ILE A 524 8.13 -8.12 -15.13
CA ILE A 524 6.76 -8.60 -14.90
C ILE A 524 5.80 -7.46 -14.58
N GLN A 525 6.25 -6.41 -13.87
CA GLN A 525 5.38 -5.28 -13.54
C GLN A 525 5.04 -4.48 -14.80
N THR A 526 6.01 -4.30 -15.68
CA THR A 526 5.81 -3.67 -16.99
C THR A 526 4.89 -4.51 -17.87
N MET A 527 5.03 -5.83 -17.88
CA MET A 527 4.10 -6.73 -18.59
C MET A 527 2.68 -6.70 -18.02
N LEU A 528 2.50 -6.80 -16.70
CA LEU A 528 1.21 -6.65 -16.01
C LEU A 528 0.55 -5.30 -16.29
N THR A 529 1.36 -4.28 -16.55
CA THR A 529 0.90 -2.92 -16.86
C THR A 529 0.51 -2.79 -18.33
N GLN A 530 1.29 -3.34 -19.26
CA GLN A 530 0.96 -3.39 -20.70
C GLN A 530 -0.31 -4.21 -20.96
N ALA A 531 -0.44 -5.34 -20.28
CA ALA A 531 -1.61 -6.19 -20.23
C ALA A 531 -2.91 -5.48 -19.83
N ARG A 532 -2.84 -4.49 -18.93
CA ARG A 532 -3.99 -3.66 -18.54
C ARG A 532 -4.29 -2.53 -19.53
N GLY A 533 -3.33 -2.18 -20.39
CA GLY A 533 -3.49 -1.22 -21.49
C GLY A 533 -4.00 -1.85 -22.79
N TRP A 534 -3.79 -3.16 -22.97
CA TRP A 534 -4.35 -3.96 -24.07
C TRP A 534 -5.74 -4.51 -23.70
N ALA A 535 -6.73 -3.62 -23.66
CA ALA A 535 -8.13 -4.03 -23.74
C ALA A 535 -8.52 -4.34 -25.20
N THR A 536 -7.83 -5.32 -25.79
CA THR A 536 -8.19 -5.95 -27.06
C THR A 536 -7.97 -7.46 -26.95
N ASP A 537 -9.07 -8.21 -27.12
CA ASP A 537 -9.19 -9.62 -27.57
C ASP A 537 -8.80 -10.84 -26.71
N ASN A 538 -8.44 -10.75 -25.42
CA ASN A 538 -8.22 -11.98 -24.63
C ASN A 538 -9.34 -12.27 -23.60
N ALA A 539 -10.10 -13.33 -23.90
CA ALA A 539 -11.25 -13.85 -23.16
C ALA A 539 -10.92 -14.48 -21.79
N ASP A 540 -9.66 -14.77 -21.48
CA ASP A 540 -9.32 -15.65 -20.33
C ASP A 540 -9.01 -14.88 -19.02
N LEU A 541 -9.53 -13.67 -18.87
CA LEU A 541 -9.29 -12.84 -17.69
C LEU A 541 -10.28 -13.18 -16.55
N ILE A 542 -9.99 -14.23 -15.77
CA ILE A 542 -10.75 -14.55 -14.54
C ILE A 542 -9.98 -14.06 -13.30
N PRO A 543 -10.46 -13.04 -12.57
CA PRO A 543 -10.00 -12.73 -11.20
C PRO A 543 -10.57 -13.77 -10.23
N PRO A 544 -9.87 -14.25 -9.19
CA PRO A 544 -10.41 -15.30 -8.32
C PRO A 544 -11.61 -14.82 -7.48
N GLY A 545 -12.66 -15.63 -7.53
CA GLY A 545 -13.97 -15.48 -6.89
C GLY A 545 -14.03 -15.89 -5.42
N ARG A 546 -15.21 -15.62 -4.84
CA ARG A 546 -15.57 -15.66 -3.41
C ARG A 546 -15.40 -16.99 -2.69
N ASP A 547 -15.18 -16.82 -1.39
CA ASP A 547 -15.36 -17.74 -0.27
C ASP A 547 -16.87 -18.05 -0.08
N THR A 548 -17.34 -19.08 -0.77
CA THR A 548 -18.41 -19.97 -0.31
C THR A 548 -17.82 -21.38 -0.40
N ASP A 549 -18.31 -22.37 0.35
CA ASP A 549 -17.90 -23.79 0.32
C ASP A 549 -18.16 -24.47 -1.06
N VAL A 550 -17.89 -23.76 -2.14
CA VAL A 550 -18.33 -23.98 -3.50
C VAL A 550 -17.11 -23.76 -4.38
N GLY A 551 -16.73 -24.79 -5.12
CA GLY A 551 -15.47 -24.84 -5.85
C GLY A 551 -15.34 -23.76 -6.95
N PRO A 552 -14.11 -23.47 -7.39
CA PRO A 552 -13.81 -22.48 -8.44
C PRO A 552 -14.44 -22.79 -9.82
N ASP A 553 -15.10 -23.94 -9.98
CA ASP A 553 -15.71 -24.41 -11.24
C ASP A 553 -17.24 -24.20 -11.31
N GLU A 554 -17.90 -23.63 -10.29
CA GLU A 554 -19.37 -23.50 -10.31
C GLU A 554 -19.84 -22.28 -11.12
N GLN A 555 -20.61 -22.54 -12.18
CA GLN A 555 -21.31 -21.52 -12.94
C GLN A 555 -22.56 -21.06 -12.18
N VAL A 556 -22.78 -19.74 -12.11
CA VAL A 556 -23.90 -19.11 -11.40
C VAL A 556 -24.70 -18.27 -12.38
N SER A 557 -26.03 -18.29 -12.27
CA SER A 557 -26.91 -17.44 -13.08
C SER A 557 -26.72 -15.96 -12.73
N ALA A 558 -26.32 -15.17 -13.72
CA ALA A 558 -26.02 -13.75 -13.62
C ALA A 558 -26.87 -12.93 -14.60
N LEU A 559 -27.07 -11.65 -14.30
CA LEU A 559 -27.51 -10.63 -15.23
C LEU A 559 -26.31 -9.92 -15.81
N HIS A 560 -26.31 -9.74 -17.12
CA HIS A 560 -25.36 -8.89 -17.82
C HIS A 560 -25.91 -7.46 -17.91
N ILE A 561 -25.17 -6.52 -17.33
CA ILE A 561 -25.48 -5.09 -17.36
C ILE A 561 -24.40 -4.40 -18.20
N ILE A 562 -24.79 -3.64 -19.20
CA ILE A 562 -23.90 -2.85 -20.07
C ILE A 562 -24.02 -1.39 -19.66
N PHE A 563 -22.89 -0.71 -19.53
CA PHE A 563 -22.82 0.72 -19.24
C PHE A 563 -22.36 1.53 -20.46
N THR A 564 -22.69 2.82 -20.46
CA THR A 564 -22.19 3.79 -21.44
C THR A 564 -20.67 3.93 -21.30
N GLY A 565 -19.92 3.64 -22.37
CA GLY A 565 -18.45 3.60 -22.34
C GLY A 565 -17.83 2.23 -22.63
N ASN A 566 -18.61 1.30 -23.18
CA ASN A 566 -18.15 -0.04 -23.60
C ASN A 566 -17.65 -0.93 -22.45
N CYS A 567 -18.19 -0.70 -21.25
CA CYS A 567 -17.98 -1.54 -20.08
C CYS A 567 -19.28 -2.24 -19.68
N GLY A 568 -19.17 -3.34 -18.94
CA GLY A 568 -20.30 -4.06 -18.40
C GLY A 568 -19.94 -4.76 -17.10
N LEU A 569 -20.96 -5.34 -16.47
CA LEU A 569 -20.88 -5.97 -15.16
C LEU A 569 -21.82 -7.17 -15.12
N LEU A 570 -21.33 -8.28 -14.56
CA LEU A 570 -22.15 -9.46 -14.27
C LEU A 570 -22.55 -9.42 -12.79
N LEU A 571 -23.86 -9.47 -12.49
CA LEU A 571 -24.38 -9.48 -11.12
C LEU A 571 -25.42 -10.57 -10.94
N ALA A 572 -25.52 -11.14 -9.74
CA ALA A 572 -26.66 -12.00 -9.45
C ALA A 572 -27.97 -11.17 -9.48
N PRO A 573 -29.13 -11.72 -9.90
CA PRO A 573 -30.35 -10.94 -10.13
C PRO A 573 -30.86 -10.17 -8.90
N ASN A 574 -30.61 -10.73 -7.73
CA ASN A 574 -31.03 -10.16 -6.45
C ASN A 574 -29.89 -9.40 -5.74
N ASP A 575 -28.71 -9.30 -6.37
CA ASP A 575 -27.62 -8.54 -5.78
C ASP A 575 -28.01 -7.07 -5.66
N PRO A 576 -27.75 -6.46 -4.51
CA PRO A 576 -28.11 -5.08 -4.29
C PRO A 576 -27.17 -4.13 -5.03
N VAL A 577 -27.74 -3.27 -5.87
CA VAL A 577 -27.06 -2.16 -6.55
C VAL A 577 -27.66 -0.83 -6.14
N TYR A 578 -26.83 0.21 -6.14
CA TYR A 578 -27.26 1.57 -5.83
C TYR A 578 -27.58 2.28 -7.13
N ARG A 579 -28.89 2.41 -7.41
CA ARG A 579 -29.43 3.09 -8.59
C ARG A 579 -29.76 4.53 -8.24
N SER A 580 -29.27 5.46 -9.04
CA SER A 580 -29.64 6.87 -9.04
C SER A 580 -30.64 7.15 -10.16
N ILE A 581 -31.79 7.72 -9.80
CA ILE A 581 -32.79 8.25 -10.74
C ILE A 581 -32.92 9.75 -10.45
N GLY A 582 -32.41 10.58 -11.36
CA GLY A 582 -32.40 12.03 -11.17
C GLY A 582 -31.56 12.44 -9.95
N THR A 583 -32.21 12.90 -8.89
CA THR A 583 -31.57 13.37 -7.63
C THR A 583 -31.69 12.39 -6.47
N GLU A 584 -32.34 11.23 -6.66
CA GLU A 584 -32.54 10.21 -5.62
C GLU A 584 -31.76 8.93 -5.90
N THR A 585 -30.99 8.46 -4.91
CA THR A 585 -30.32 7.15 -4.94
C THR A 585 -31.11 6.15 -4.11
N ARG A 586 -31.46 5.00 -4.70
CA ARG A 586 -32.18 3.90 -4.05
C ARG A 586 -31.40 2.60 -4.20
N ARG A 587 -31.35 1.80 -3.13
CA ARG A 587 -30.82 0.44 -3.18
C ARG A 587 -31.88 -0.47 -3.82
N VAL A 588 -31.57 -1.02 -4.98
CA VAL A 588 -32.47 -1.90 -5.74
C VAL A 588 -31.77 -3.21 -6.06
N ALA A 589 -32.51 -4.24 -6.42
CA ALA A 589 -31.92 -5.46 -6.95
C ALA A 589 -31.36 -5.21 -8.36
N ALA A 590 -30.31 -5.93 -8.77
CA ALA A 590 -29.73 -5.83 -10.11
C ALA A 590 -30.75 -6.01 -11.23
N LYS A 591 -31.71 -6.92 -11.06
CA LYS A 591 -32.84 -7.14 -11.98
C LYS A 591 -33.82 -5.97 -12.14
N ALA A 592 -33.74 -4.98 -11.26
CA ALA A 592 -34.59 -3.79 -11.30
C ALA A 592 -33.95 -2.62 -12.06
N LEU A 593 -32.72 -2.79 -12.56
CA LEU A 593 -32.07 -1.81 -13.42
C LEU A 593 -32.72 -1.77 -14.80
N VAL A 594 -32.83 -0.56 -15.36
CA VAL A 594 -33.29 -0.32 -16.73
C VAL A 594 -32.30 0.56 -17.49
N PRO A 595 -32.26 0.49 -18.83
CA PRO A 595 -31.49 1.42 -19.64
C PRO A 595 -31.77 2.88 -19.27
N GLY A 596 -30.71 3.66 -19.08
CA GLY A 596 -30.75 5.05 -18.61
C GLY A 596 -30.53 5.25 -17.11
N ASP A 597 -30.62 4.19 -16.29
CA ASP A 597 -30.31 4.26 -14.86
C ASP A 597 -28.83 4.59 -14.60
N VAL A 598 -28.49 5.31 -13.54
CA VAL A 598 -27.09 5.55 -13.14
C VAL A 598 -26.75 4.70 -11.92
N VAL A 599 -25.71 3.88 -11.99
CA VAL A 599 -25.30 2.98 -10.90
C VAL A 599 -24.01 3.49 -10.25
N ALA A 600 -24.00 3.56 -8.91
CA ALA A 600 -22.81 3.88 -8.15
C ALA A 600 -22.05 2.60 -7.76
N LEU A 601 -20.83 2.45 -8.27
CA LEU A 601 -19.93 1.33 -7.97
C LEU A 601 -18.82 1.81 -7.02
N VAL A 602 -18.75 1.20 -5.84
CA VAL A 602 -17.72 1.46 -4.83
C VAL A 602 -16.66 0.37 -4.94
N ASP A 603 -15.40 0.72 -5.21
CA ASP A 603 -14.31 -0.25 -5.18
C ASP A 603 -14.22 -0.87 -3.78
N THR A 604 -14.43 -2.19 -3.71
CA THR A 604 -14.45 -2.99 -2.48
C THR A 604 -13.10 -2.99 -1.77
N THR A 605 -12.01 -2.83 -2.52
CA THR A 605 -10.63 -2.75 -2.03
C THR A 605 -10.41 -1.39 -1.37
N ALA A 606 -10.81 -0.31 -2.05
CA ALA A 606 -10.79 1.02 -1.50
C ALA A 606 -11.67 1.15 -0.25
N ARG A 607 -12.90 0.60 -0.24
CA ARG A 607 -13.79 0.61 0.94
C ARG A 607 -13.16 -0.04 2.18
N ARG A 608 -12.44 -1.14 1.99
CA ARG A 608 -11.79 -1.89 3.07
C ARG A 608 -10.48 -1.22 3.52
N ASP A 609 -9.67 -0.72 2.60
CA ASP A 609 -8.44 0.02 2.91
C ASP A 609 -8.75 1.33 3.64
N LEU A 610 -9.83 2.00 3.26
CA LEU A 610 -10.36 3.20 3.87
C LEU A 610 -10.86 2.93 5.29
N PHE A 611 -11.67 1.87 5.46
CA PHE A 611 -12.19 1.46 6.76
C PHE A 611 -11.05 1.08 7.72
N ASN A 612 -10.09 0.28 7.25
CA ASN A 612 -8.92 -0.11 8.03
C ASN A 612 -7.99 1.08 8.32
N SER A 613 -7.86 2.02 7.40
CA SER A 613 -7.09 3.25 7.62
C SER A 613 -7.75 4.12 8.69
N VAL A 614 -9.08 4.24 8.70
CA VAL A 614 -9.83 4.96 9.75
C VAL A 614 -9.63 4.27 11.10
N ILE A 615 -9.86 2.97 11.23
CA ILE A 615 -9.69 2.24 12.50
C ILE A 615 -8.25 2.30 13.03
N ASN A 616 -7.23 2.20 12.18
CA ASN A 616 -5.83 2.29 12.60
C ASN A 616 -5.44 3.71 13.03
N VAL A 617 -5.96 4.74 12.36
CA VAL A 617 -5.77 6.13 12.77
C VAL A 617 -6.46 6.40 14.11
N LEU A 618 -7.68 5.88 14.32
CA LEU A 618 -8.39 5.94 15.60
C LEU A 618 -7.58 5.33 16.75
N ALA A 619 -7.01 4.14 16.53
CA ALA A 619 -6.18 3.44 17.51
C ALA A 619 -4.87 4.18 17.83
N SER A 620 -4.37 4.99 16.90
CA SER A 620 -3.12 5.76 17.08
C SER A 620 -3.30 7.11 17.79
N ILE A 621 -4.52 7.65 17.85
CA ILE A 621 -4.81 9.01 18.36
C ILE A 621 -5.46 8.98 19.75
N ASN A 622 -6.22 7.94 20.11
CA ASN A 622 -6.90 7.86 21.41
C ASN A 622 -6.60 6.52 22.13
N PRO A 623 -6.03 6.54 23.35
CA PRO A 623 -5.74 5.35 24.16
C PRO A 623 -6.95 4.44 24.40
N GLU A 624 -8.16 4.98 24.44
CA GLU A 624 -9.39 4.20 24.62
C GLU A 624 -9.64 3.23 23.45
N TYR A 625 -9.22 3.58 22.23
CA TYR A 625 -9.33 2.69 21.06
C TYR A 625 -8.28 1.58 21.05
N HIS A 626 -7.11 1.86 21.62
CA HIS A 626 -6.09 0.83 21.85
C HIS A 626 -6.62 -0.23 22.83
N LEU A 627 -7.34 0.20 23.88
CA LEU A 627 -8.01 -0.68 24.84
C LEU A 627 -9.11 -1.54 24.17
N LEU A 628 -9.85 -1.02 23.19
CA LEU A 628 -10.85 -1.81 22.45
C LEU A 628 -10.19 -2.95 21.64
N THR A 629 -9.11 -2.64 20.92
CA THR A 629 -8.34 -3.67 20.18
C THR A 629 -7.64 -4.65 21.11
N PHE A 630 -7.24 -4.21 22.30
CA PHE A 630 -6.71 -5.07 23.37
C PHE A 630 -7.77 -6.03 23.90
N PHE A 631 -9.00 -5.57 24.15
CA PHE A 631 -10.09 -6.43 24.63
C PHE A 631 -10.57 -7.45 23.59
N GLU A 632 -10.49 -7.12 22.29
CA GLU A 632 -10.72 -8.06 21.20
C GLU A 632 -9.64 -9.14 21.14
N LYS A 633 -8.36 -8.76 21.24
CA LYS A 633 -7.25 -9.71 21.34
C LYS A 633 -7.35 -10.58 22.58
N LEU A 634 -7.67 -10.00 23.74
CA LEU A 634 -7.87 -10.72 25.00
C LEU A 634 -8.98 -11.77 24.85
N TRP A 635 -10.13 -11.41 24.26
CA TRP A 635 -11.19 -12.38 23.96
C TRP A 635 -10.71 -13.54 23.10
N HIS A 636 -10.00 -13.27 22.00
CA HIS A 636 -9.50 -14.31 21.11
C HIS A 636 -8.53 -15.27 21.81
N ILE A 637 -7.59 -14.74 22.60
CA ILE A 637 -6.66 -15.53 23.41
C ILE A 637 -7.41 -16.47 24.37
N ARG A 638 -8.45 -15.99 25.05
CA ARG A 638 -9.22 -16.81 26.00
C ARG A 638 -10.14 -17.82 25.32
N VAL A 639 -10.69 -17.50 24.14
CA VAL A 639 -11.41 -18.46 23.31
C VAL A 639 -10.49 -19.56 22.81
N ASP A 640 -9.23 -19.25 22.49
CA ASP A 640 -8.23 -20.25 22.11
C ASP A 640 -7.85 -21.15 23.28
N ALA A 641 -7.60 -20.58 24.47
CA ALA A 641 -7.36 -21.37 25.69
C ALA A 641 -8.54 -22.30 26.03
N ALA A 642 -9.78 -21.86 25.77
CA ALA A 642 -10.96 -22.69 25.96
C ALA A 642 -11.06 -23.88 24.98
N ARG A 643 -10.36 -23.81 23.84
CA ARG A 643 -10.34 -24.88 22.82
C ARG A 643 -9.58 -26.10 23.32
N ASP A 644 -8.54 -25.87 24.11
CA ASP A 644 -7.66 -26.91 24.63
C ASP A 644 -8.30 -27.71 25.78
N LEU A 645 -9.48 -27.29 26.26
CA LEU A 645 -10.27 -27.98 27.27
C LEU A 645 -11.04 -29.20 26.71
N GLY A 646 -10.98 -29.44 25.40
CA GLY A 646 -11.59 -30.61 24.75
C GLY A 646 -13.13 -30.61 24.74
N LEU A 647 -13.76 -29.47 25.03
CA LEU A 647 -15.21 -29.32 25.00
C LEU A 647 -15.70 -29.17 23.56
N THR A 648 -16.76 -29.88 23.21
CA THR A 648 -17.46 -29.70 21.93
C THR A 648 -18.25 -28.40 21.92
N TYR A 649 -18.48 -27.82 20.73
CA TYR A 649 -19.27 -26.58 20.58
C TYR A 649 -20.70 -26.72 21.13
N GLN A 650 -21.28 -27.92 21.00
CA GLN A 650 -22.59 -28.25 21.54
C GLN A 650 -22.60 -28.31 23.07
N GLU A 651 -21.53 -28.83 23.70
CA GLU A 651 -21.40 -28.82 25.16
C GLU A 651 -21.22 -27.41 25.72
N VAL A 652 -20.42 -26.57 25.07
CA VAL A 652 -20.26 -25.16 25.45
C VAL A 652 -21.61 -24.44 25.34
N LEU A 653 -22.35 -24.61 24.24
CA LEU A 653 -23.68 -24.04 24.08
C LEU A 653 -24.66 -24.55 25.14
N SER A 654 -24.68 -25.85 25.42
CA SER A 654 -25.55 -26.48 26.42
C SER A 654 -25.29 -25.94 27.82
N ARG A 655 -24.01 -25.71 28.17
CA ARG A 655 -23.61 -25.08 29.44
C ARG A 655 -24.01 -23.61 29.53
N MET A 656 -23.89 -22.87 28.42
CA MET A 656 -24.40 -21.48 28.35
C MET A 656 -25.93 -21.40 28.43
N GLN A 657 -26.65 -22.45 28.05
CA GLN A 657 -28.11 -22.55 28.12
C GLN A 657 -28.63 -23.08 29.47
N SER A 658 -27.83 -23.85 30.21
CA SER A 658 -28.22 -24.42 31.52
C SER A 658 -27.79 -23.59 32.74
N GLY A 659 -27.01 -22.52 32.53
CA GLY A 659 -26.59 -21.60 33.59
C GLY A 659 -27.71 -20.72 34.16
N LEU A 660 -27.44 -20.05 35.30
CA LEU A 660 -28.38 -19.17 36.02
C LEU A 660 -28.96 -18.02 35.17
N ASN A 661 -28.28 -17.63 34.10
CA ASN A 661 -28.73 -16.63 33.14
C ASN A 661 -28.52 -17.16 31.71
N PRO A 662 -29.48 -17.89 31.14
CA PRO A 662 -29.28 -18.66 29.90
C PRO A 662 -29.08 -17.76 28.67
N THR A 663 -28.24 -18.20 27.75
CA THR A 663 -28.08 -17.52 26.45
C THR A 663 -29.31 -17.73 25.55
N GLN A 664 -29.57 -16.78 24.65
CA GLN A 664 -30.60 -16.88 23.61
C GLN A 664 -30.06 -17.51 22.31
N LEU A 665 -28.81 -17.96 22.29
CA LEU A 665 -28.24 -18.64 21.14
C LEU A 665 -28.92 -20.00 20.94
N THR A 666 -29.32 -20.26 19.70
CA THR A 666 -30.03 -21.49 19.31
C THR A 666 -29.15 -22.44 18.48
N THR A 667 -27.99 -21.98 18.01
CA THR A 667 -27.13 -22.74 17.08
C THR A 667 -25.70 -22.87 17.57
N GLU A 668 -25.13 -24.06 17.50
CA GLU A 668 -23.70 -24.31 17.78
C GLU A 668 -22.78 -23.57 16.81
N GLN A 669 -23.28 -23.21 15.63
CA GLN A 669 -22.52 -22.47 14.60
C GLN A 669 -22.01 -21.13 15.11
N THR A 670 -22.74 -20.46 16.01
CA THR A 670 -22.29 -19.19 16.61
C THR A 670 -21.08 -19.40 17.52
N ILE A 671 -21.11 -20.46 18.34
CA ILE A 671 -19.97 -20.84 19.19
C ILE A 671 -18.79 -21.24 18.33
N ARG A 672 -19.02 -22.04 17.28
CA ARG A 672 -18.01 -22.40 16.27
C ARG A 672 -17.40 -21.17 15.60
N ASN A 673 -18.20 -20.14 15.32
CA ASN A 673 -17.71 -18.88 14.75
C ASN A 673 -16.87 -18.07 15.73
N TRP A 674 -17.15 -18.14 17.04
CA TRP A 674 -16.29 -17.54 18.06
C TRP A 674 -14.94 -18.25 18.13
N PHE A 675 -14.93 -19.59 18.20
CA PHE A 675 -13.71 -20.39 18.12
C PHE A 675 -12.95 -20.20 16.80
N LYS A 676 -13.64 -19.94 15.69
CA LYS A 676 -12.98 -19.63 14.42
C LYS A 676 -12.53 -18.17 14.29
N HIS A 677 -12.73 -17.34 15.33
CA HIS A 677 -12.51 -15.90 15.34
C HIS A 677 -13.26 -15.14 14.24
N ASN A 678 -14.31 -15.75 13.66
CA ASN A 678 -15.11 -15.16 12.59
C ASN A 678 -16.03 -14.05 13.13
N THR A 679 -16.42 -14.13 14.40
CA THR A 679 -17.32 -13.17 15.05
C THR A 679 -17.01 -13.08 16.54
N VAL A 680 -17.29 -11.93 17.16
CA VAL A 680 -17.31 -11.75 18.64
C VAL A 680 -18.74 -11.82 19.18
N PRO A 681 -18.95 -12.03 20.49
CA PRO A 681 -20.29 -12.03 21.08
C PRO A 681 -21.04 -10.73 20.82
N LEU A 682 -22.25 -10.87 20.25
CA LEU A 682 -23.09 -9.72 19.91
C LEU A 682 -23.74 -9.08 21.14
N ARG A 683 -23.91 -9.84 22.23
CA ARG A 683 -24.41 -9.35 23.51
C ARG A 683 -23.27 -9.41 24.53
N ALA A 684 -23.07 -8.32 25.26
CA ALA A 684 -22.07 -8.25 26.33
C ALA A 684 -22.20 -9.39 27.36
N ALA A 685 -23.44 -9.74 27.74
CA ALA A 685 -23.72 -10.83 28.66
C ALA A 685 -23.27 -12.22 28.15
N ASP A 686 -23.15 -12.42 26.83
CA ASP A 686 -22.70 -13.70 26.27
C ASP A 686 -21.19 -13.94 26.47
N VAL A 687 -20.39 -12.87 26.69
CA VAL A 687 -18.98 -12.99 27.09
C VAL A 687 -18.87 -13.65 28.46
N HIS A 688 -19.66 -13.18 29.43
CA HIS A 688 -19.69 -13.74 30.79
C HIS A 688 -20.21 -15.19 30.79
N ARG A 689 -21.30 -15.44 30.05
CA ARG A 689 -21.88 -16.79 29.94
C ARG A 689 -20.90 -17.78 29.32
N PHE A 690 -20.15 -17.37 28.30
CA PHE A 690 -19.11 -18.17 27.71
C PHE A 690 -17.99 -18.48 28.72
N ALA A 691 -17.50 -17.45 29.43
CA ALA A 691 -16.47 -17.61 30.45
C ALA A 691 -16.88 -18.61 31.55
N VAL A 692 -18.12 -18.55 32.03
CA VAL A 692 -18.65 -19.50 33.01
C VAL A 692 -18.79 -20.91 32.41
N ALA A 693 -19.22 -21.04 31.15
CA ALA A 693 -19.39 -22.33 30.49
C ALA A 693 -18.06 -23.08 30.27
N VAL A 694 -16.98 -22.34 30.01
CA VAL A 694 -15.62 -22.88 29.80
C VAL A 694 -14.78 -22.89 31.08
N GLY A 695 -15.29 -22.36 32.19
CA GLY A 695 -14.59 -22.33 33.48
C GLY A 695 -13.44 -21.32 33.57
N ASP A 696 -13.47 -20.27 32.75
CA ASP A 696 -12.44 -19.23 32.72
C ASP A 696 -12.77 -18.09 33.70
N SER A 697 -12.12 -18.11 34.86
CA SER A 697 -12.37 -17.15 35.96
C SER A 697 -11.92 -15.72 35.66
N GLU A 698 -10.87 -15.53 34.85
CA GLU A 698 -10.35 -14.22 34.52
C GLU A 698 -11.07 -13.60 33.32
N LEU A 699 -11.55 -14.41 32.36
CA LEU A 699 -12.51 -13.95 31.36
C LEU A 699 -13.85 -13.58 32.02
N ALA A 700 -14.27 -14.32 33.06
CA ALA A 700 -15.47 -14.00 33.82
C ALA A 700 -15.33 -12.68 34.59
N HIS A 701 -14.15 -12.42 35.18
CA HIS A 701 -13.84 -11.17 35.88
C HIS A 701 -13.87 -9.95 34.96
N ASN A 702 -13.31 -10.07 33.74
CA ASN A 702 -13.22 -8.97 32.77
C ASN A 702 -14.42 -8.89 31.81
N SER A 703 -15.40 -9.79 31.95
CA SER A 703 -16.48 -9.98 30.97
C SER A 703 -17.32 -8.73 30.70
N SER A 704 -17.54 -7.87 31.70
CA SER A 704 -18.26 -6.59 31.50
C SER A 704 -17.47 -5.65 30.61
N ALA A 705 -16.19 -5.41 30.90
CA ALA A 705 -15.34 -4.50 30.13
C ALA A 705 -15.16 -4.96 28.68
N ILE A 706 -14.98 -6.27 28.46
CA ILE A 706 -14.89 -6.87 27.11
C ILE A 706 -16.23 -6.76 26.37
N GLY A 707 -17.35 -7.03 27.04
CA GLY A 707 -18.68 -6.91 26.46
C GLY A 707 -19.07 -5.48 26.09
N ASP A 708 -18.68 -4.50 26.91
CA ASP A 708 -18.86 -3.08 26.66
C ASP A 708 -17.99 -2.61 25.49
N ALA A 709 -16.74 -3.07 25.42
CA ALA A 709 -15.83 -2.82 24.30
C ALA A 709 -16.40 -3.32 22.97
N PHE A 710 -16.96 -4.54 22.92
CA PHE A 710 -17.60 -5.07 21.71
C PHE A 710 -18.87 -4.32 21.31
N THR A 711 -19.64 -3.87 22.30
CA THR A 711 -20.83 -3.05 22.05
C THR A 711 -20.43 -1.69 21.47
N TYR A 712 -19.34 -1.11 21.97
CA TYR A 712 -18.81 0.17 21.50
C TYR A 712 -18.16 0.07 20.10
N LEU A 713 -17.28 -0.91 19.87
CA LEU A 713 -16.72 -1.24 18.54
C LEU A 713 -17.82 -1.42 17.49
N ARG A 714 -18.88 -2.15 17.84
CA ARG A 714 -20.03 -2.36 16.97
C ARG A 714 -20.81 -1.07 16.73
N THR A 715 -20.98 -0.23 17.75
CA THR A 715 -21.64 1.08 17.60
C THR A 715 -20.87 1.96 16.61
N ILE A 716 -19.54 1.92 16.65
CA ILE A 716 -18.66 2.65 15.73
C ILE A 716 -18.70 2.04 14.33
N HIS A 717 -18.56 0.71 14.19
CA HIS A 717 -18.70 0.01 12.91
C HIS A 717 -20.07 0.27 12.27
N GLN A 718 -21.13 0.27 13.08
CA GLN A 718 -22.48 0.59 12.60
C GLN A 718 -22.64 2.07 12.31
N ALA A 719 -22.02 2.99 13.06
CA ALA A 719 -22.06 4.42 12.77
C ALA A 719 -21.34 4.71 11.44
N VAL A 720 -20.10 4.23 11.26
CA VAL A 720 -19.32 4.34 10.02
C VAL A 720 -20.05 3.64 8.86
N GLY A 721 -20.60 2.44 9.08
CA GLY A 721 -21.33 1.68 8.07
C GLY A 721 -22.68 2.30 7.67
N ARG A 722 -23.48 2.77 8.64
CA ARG A 722 -24.74 3.50 8.41
C ARG A 722 -24.47 4.85 7.78
N TRP A 723 -23.38 5.51 8.13
CA TRP A 723 -22.97 6.79 7.56
C TRP A 723 -22.47 6.65 6.12
N LEU A 724 -21.61 5.66 5.82
CA LEU A 724 -21.22 5.32 4.44
C LEU A 724 -22.45 4.96 3.61
N SER A 725 -23.37 4.17 4.18
CA SER A 725 -24.63 3.84 3.53
C SER A 725 -25.53 5.07 3.39
N ALA A 726 -25.57 6.00 4.34
CA ALA A 726 -26.37 7.22 4.30
C ALA A 726 -25.81 8.27 3.33
N GLN A 727 -24.50 8.35 3.12
CA GLN A 727 -23.88 9.21 2.09
C GLN A 727 -24.04 8.62 0.68
N ILE A 728 -24.09 7.28 0.56
CA ILE A 728 -24.48 6.59 -0.68
C ILE A 728 -26.00 6.74 -0.94
N ASN A 729 -26.83 6.73 0.10
CA ASN A 729 -28.29 6.75 0.03
C ASN A 729 -28.92 8.17 0.11
N GLY A 730 -28.17 9.20 0.48
CA GLY A 730 -28.72 10.47 0.97
C GLY A 730 -28.06 11.70 0.36
N VAL A 731 -28.68 12.18 -0.73
CA VAL A 731 -28.89 13.60 -1.07
C VAL A 731 -27.66 14.53 -1.01
N ARG A 732 -27.22 14.92 -2.23
CA ARG A 732 -26.29 16.00 -2.60
C ARG A 732 -24.79 15.66 -2.50
N LEU A 733 -24.23 15.34 -3.68
CA LEU A 733 -22.85 15.69 -4.07
C LEU A 733 -22.57 17.22 -4.09
N LYS A 734 -23.47 18.04 -3.51
CA LYS A 734 -23.38 19.50 -3.41
C LYS A 734 -23.43 19.96 -1.95
N THR A 735 -22.27 20.47 -1.53
CA THR A 735 -22.10 21.70 -0.74
C THR A 735 -22.10 21.63 0.80
N ASN A 736 -21.64 20.57 1.46
CA ASN A 736 -20.96 20.77 2.76
C ASN A 736 -20.09 19.57 3.12
N ASP A 737 -18.79 19.82 3.23
CA ASP A 737 -17.78 18.89 3.70
C ASP A 737 -17.95 18.67 5.22
N ALA A 738 -18.83 17.73 5.58
CA ALA A 738 -19.03 17.36 6.98
C ALA A 738 -17.83 16.55 7.50
N LEU A 739 -17.46 16.76 8.75
CA LEU A 739 -16.49 15.88 9.41
C LEU A 739 -17.19 14.55 9.72
N VAL A 740 -16.55 13.42 9.40
CA VAL A 740 -17.01 12.08 9.82
C VAL A 740 -17.07 12.02 11.35
N ASP A 741 -16.18 12.74 12.01
CA ASP A 741 -16.17 13.04 13.44
C ASP A 741 -15.37 14.34 13.70
N PRO A 742 -15.91 15.31 14.45
CA PRO A 742 -15.26 16.59 14.77
C PRO A 742 -13.92 16.47 15.52
N GLN A 743 -13.73 15.44 16.34
CA GLN A 743 -12.49 15.19 17.09
C GLN A 743 -11.40 14.58 16.20
N LEU A 744 -11.80 13.92 15.10
CA LEU A 744 -10.90 13.12 14.25
C LEU A 744 -10.46 13.82 12.96
N ARG A 745 -11.10 14.93 12.59
CA ARG A 745 -10.75 15.77 11.43
C ARG A 745 -10.61 14.99 10.10
N VAL A 746 -11.35 13.90 9.93
CA VAL A 746 -11.45 13.14 8.65
C VAL A 746 -12.62 13.69 7.83
N HIS A 747 -12.36 14.08 6.58
CA HIS A 747 -13.31 14.78 5.73
C HIS A 747 -14.08 13.82 4.80
N VAL A 748 -15.36 14.09 4.52
CA VAL A 748 -16.19 13.24 3.61
C VAL A 748 -15.56 13.12 2.22
N ALA A 749 -14.92 14.21 1.76
CA ALA A 749 -14.25 14.29 0.47
C ALA A 749 -13.16 13.21 0.29
N ASP A 750 -12.49 12.80 1.38
CA ASP A 750 -11.40 11.81 1.33
C ASP A 750 -11.89 10.40 0.97
N LEU A 751 -13.17 10.14 1.19
CA LEU A 751 -13.81 8.83 1.04
C LEU A 751 -14.53 8.69 -0.32
N LEU A 752 -14.86 9.82 -0.97
CA LEU A 752 -15.61 9.86 -2.24
C LEU A 752 -14.74 9.68 -3.50
N ASP A 753 -13.41 9.84 -3.40
CA ASP A 753 -12.49 9.59 -4.54
C ASP A 753 -12.50 8.11 -5.01
N ALA A 754 -13.00 7.21 -4.15
CA ALA A 754 -13.09 5.75 -4.36
C ALA A 754 -14.42 5.26 -4.99
N VAL A 755 -15.36 6.17 -5.28
CA VAL A 755 -16.68 5.85 -5.86
C VAL A 755 -16.71 6.24 -7.33
N THR A 756 -17.11 5.31 -8.21
CA THR A 756 -17.30 5.55 -9.65
C THR A 756 -18.77 5.46 -10.03
N LEU A 757 -19.24 6.32 -10.93
CA LEU A 757 -20.62 6.34 -11.42
C LEU A 757 -20.66 5.84 -12.86
N HIS A 758 -21.62 4.96 -13.18
CA HIS A 758 -21.75 4.37 -14.51
C HIS A 758 -23.21 4.40 -14.96
N GLN A 759 -23.50 4.96 -16.14
CA GLN A 759 -24.85 4.98 -16.69
C GLN A 759 -25.12 3.66 -17.43
N VAL A 760 -26.25 3.00 -17.13
CA VAL A 760 -26.68 1.74 -17.74
C VAL A 760 -27.14 2.02 -19.17
N ALA A 761 -26.47 1.43 -20.14
CA ALA A 761 -26.84 1.45 -21.54
C ALA A 761 -27.83 0.32 -21.88
N ASP A 762 -27.63 -0.87 -21.31
CA ASP A 762 -28.50 -2.03 -21.53
C ASP A 762 -28.48 -3.01 -20.34
N VAL A 763 -29.54 -3.80 -20.19
CA VAL A 763 -29.64 -4.90 -19.21
C VAL A 763 -30.21 -6.11 -19.93
N ALA A 764 -29.44 -7.19 -19.98
CA ALA A 764 -29.86 -8.41 -20.67
C ALA A 764 -31.18 -8.97 -20.08
N GLY A 765 -32.12 -9.31 -20.97
CA GLY A 765 -33.44 -9.82 -20.58
C GLY A 765 -33.42 -11.25 -20.02
N ASP A 766 -32.38 -12.02 -20.33
CA ASP A 766 -32.21 -13.41 -19.90
C ASP A 766 -31.04 -13.54 -18.90
N LEU A 767 -31.14 -14.53 -18.01
CA LEU A 767 -30.04 -14.89 -17.12
C LEU A 767 -29.00 -15.71 -17.88
N VAL A 768 -27.74 -15.36 -17.68
CA VAL A 768 -26.60 -16.00 -18.32
C VAL A 768 -25.78 -16.77 -17.30
N MET A 769 -25.26 -17.93 -17.67
CA MET A 769 -24.38 -18.69 -16.79
C MET A 769 -22.99 -18.07 -16.84
N ALA A 770 -22.48 -17.63 -15.70
CA ALA A 770 -21.18 -17.02 -15.59
C ALA A 770 -20.37 -17.68 -14.46
N PRO A 771 -19.04 -17.80 -14.59
CA PRO A 771 -18.22 -18.26 -13.47
C PRO A 771 -18.45 -17.34 -12.26
N ALA A 772 -18.67 -17.91 -11.07
CA ALA A 772 -18.90 -17.13 -9.84
C ALA A 772 -17.82 -16.07 -9.58
N ALA A 773 -16.61 -16.31 -10.11
CA ALA A 773 -15.45 -15.44 -10.06
C ALA A 773 -15.55 -14.14 -10.88
N THR A 774 -16.44 -14.08 -11.86
CA THR A 774 -16.65 -12.92 -12.74
C THR A 774 -17.74 -11.96 -12.22
N LEU A 775 -18.49 -12.36 -11.19
CA LEU A 775 -19.54 -11.54 -10.60
C LEU A 775 -18.97 -10.32 -9.87
N GLY A 776 -19.56 -9.15 -10.12
CA GLY A 776 -19.21 -7.91 -9.45
C GLY A 776 -17.93 -7.23 -9.98
N VAL A 777 -17.37 -7.73 -11.08
CA VAL A 777 -16.19 -7.15 -11.75
C VAL A 777 -16.64 -6.31 -12.95
N LEU A 778 -16.25 -5.04 -12.97
CA LEU A 778 -16.46 -4.17 -14.12
C LEU A 778 -15.44 -4.53 -15.21
N SER A 779 -15.93 -4.98 -16.36
CA SER A 779 -15.13 -5.45 -17.50
C SER A 779 -15.55 -4.72 -18.77
N SER A 780 -14.84 -4.88 -19.89
CA SER A 780 -15.37 -4.38 -21.18
C SER A 780 -16.58 -5.22 -21.63
N SER A 781 -17.46 -4.64 -22.44
CA SER A 781 -18.61 -5.37 -23.00
C SER A 781 -18.17 -6.56 -23.86
N GLU A 782 -17.03 -6.45 -24.53
CA GLU A 782 -16.40 -7.53 -25.31
C GLU A 782 -15.90 -8.67 -24.42
N THR A 783 -15.28 -8.35 -23.28
CA THR A 783 -14.83 -9.35 -22.31
C THR A 783 -16.00 -10.14 -21.73
N ILE A 784 -17.14 -9.49 -21.45
CA ILE A 784 -18.31 -10.20 -20.92
C ILE A 784 -18.90 -11.12 -21.99
N VAL A 785 -19.00 -10.68 -23.24
CA VAL A 785 -19.46 -11.54 -24.33
C VAL A 785 -18.55 -12.77 -24.49
N ALA A 786 -17.24 -12.60 -24.33
CA ALA A 786 -16.29 -13.70 -24.41
C ALA A 786 -16.41 -14.69 -23.23
N ILE A 787 -16.55 -14.20 -22.00
CA ILE A 787 -16.82 -15.01 -20.79
C ILE A 787 -18.10 -15.84 -20.96
N LEU A 788 -19.14 -15.26 -21.55
CA LEU A 788 -20.41 -15.95 -21.77
C LEU A 788 -20.32 -17.00 -22.90
N ALA A 789 -19.54 -16.75 -23.94
CA ALA A 789 -19.32 -17.71 -25.03
C ALA A 789 -18.54 -18.95 -24.57
N GLU A 790 -17.59 -18.78 -23.66
CA GLU A 790 -16.80 -19.86 -23.06
C GLU A 790 -17.64 -20.70 -22.09
N ALA A 791 -18.51 -20.05 -21.30
CA ALA A 791 -19.43 -20.72 -20.39
C ALA A 791 -20.47 -21.62 -21.11
N ASP A 792 -20.86 -21.24 -22.33
CA ASP A 792 -21.79 -21.99 -23.20
C ASP A 792 -21.11 -23.09 -24.05
N GLY A 793 -19.79 -23.26 -23.95
CA GLY A 793 -19.04 -24.31 -24.66
C GLY A 793 -18.97 -24.14 -26.19
N ARG A 794 -19.16 -22.93 -26.71
CA ARG A 794 -19.09 -22.64 -28.16
C ARG A 794 -17.76 -21.95 -28.50
N SER A 795 -16.80 -22.70 -29.04
CA SER A 795 -15.57 -22.12 -29.61
C SER A 795 -15.90 -21.09 -30.69
N ALA A 796 -15.37 -19.87 -30.55
CA ALA A 796 -15.40 -18.82 -31.56
C ALA A 796 -14.53 -19.20 -32.77
N THR A 797 -15.05 -20.07 -33.64
CA THR A 797 -14.43 -20.38 -34.93
C THR A 797 -15.52 -20.79 -35.93
N THR A 798 -16.33 -19.83 -36.36
CA THR A 798 -17.02 -19.89 -37.66
C THR A 798 -17.59 -18.51 -38.02
N MET A 799 -16.79 -17.70 -38.72
CA MET A 799 -17.29 -16.63 -39.57
C MET A 799 -17.73 -17.27 -40.90
N PRO A 800 -19.01 -17.22 -41.30
CA PRO A 800 -19.41 -17.64 -42.63
C PRO A 800 -18.98 -16.58 -43.65
N SER A 801 -18.28 -17.04 -44.69
CA SER A 801 -17.84 -16.25 -45.82
C SER A 801 -19.03 -15.61 -46.55
N SER A 802 -18.92 -14.31 -46.82
CA SER A 802 -19.83 -13.56 -47.66
C SER A 802 -19.72 -14.02 -49.11
N ASN A 803 -20.67 -14.85 -49.55
CA ASN A 803 -20.86 -15.13 -50.97
C ASN A 803 -21.87 -14.15 -51.56
N THR A 804 -21.42 -13.50 -52.63
CA THR A 804 -22.15 -12.58 -53.49
C THR A 804 -23.32 -13.27 -54.19
N LYS A 805 -24.51 -12.63 -54.21
CA LYS A 805 -25.27 -12.32 -55.46
C LYS A 805 -26.65 -11.70 -55.22
N THR A 806 -26.90 -10.69 -56.07
CA THR A 806 -28.16 -10.28 -56.70
C THR A 806 -29.28 -9.62 -55.89
N THR A 807 -29.29 -8.30 -55.99
CA THR A 807 -30.48 -7.44 -56.09
C THR A 807 -31.52 -7.98 -57.10
N PRO A 808 -32.82 -7.81 -56.80
CA PRO A 808 -33.80 -7.46 -57.80
C PRO A 808 -34.37 -6.06 -57.53
N SER A 809 -34.46 -5.28 -58.61
CA SER A 809 -35.24 -4.05 -58.68
C SER A 809 -36.73 -4.32 -58.52
N LEU A 810 -37.46 -3.39 -57.90
CA LEU A 810 -38.82 -2.93 -58.24
C LEU A 810 -39.08 -1.69 -57.37
N ARG A 811 -39.03 -0.47 -57.91
CA ARG A 811 -40.17 0.30 -58.46
C ARG A 811 -41.45 0.19 -57.62
N SER A 812 -41.64 1.18 -56.76
CA SER A 812 -42.78 2.13 -56.77
C SER A 812 -42.39 3.36 -55.97
#